data_AF-A0A2S6TT52-F1
#
_entry.id   AF-A0A2S6TT52-F1
#
_cell.length_a   1.000
_cell.length_b   1.000
_cell.length_c   1.000
_cell.angle_alpha   90.00
_cell.angle_beta   90.00
_cell.angle_gamma   90.00
#
_symmetry.space_group_name_H-M   'P 1'
#
loop_
_entity.id
_entity.type
_entity.pdbx_description
1 polymer ?
#
loop_
_entity_poly.entity_id
_entity_poly.type
_entity_poly.pdbx_seq_one_letter_code
_entity_poly.pdbx_strand_id
1 'polypeptide(L)'
;MPKENVIQHVLIANRGEISIRIARAAAEAGIETTAVYAEDDSASLHARRADNAMALKGVGPAAYLDIPGIIGAAKAAGADAIHPGYGFLSEQAIFAEAAEQASLTFIGPTPDALRAFGNKVNARALAVGCAVPVIQGTDGPTCAEEAKDFFEGLGTGAAVMVKAIAGGGGRGMRPVTDIADLDEALTRCASEAQASFGDDGVYLERLIANARHIEVQVAADAGGNVVVLGDRDCSLQRRHQKIVELAPAPALAKEQRTALWSHAAMITQAAKYSGLGTVEFLLGGDGTLAFIEFNARLQVEHTVTEAVTGLDLVRLQFDIANGKDIGDLSIPSPRGMAIQARVNLETMEPDGAARPGGGILTAFEPPAGPGVRVDHFGYAGYQTSPRYDSLLAKVIVHTNASDPRIAATATARALSEFRLEGAPSNIDFLQALLSRDEWADYGFDVEFVEREAPALVQASTDAHRSYFAPNSASDTTARLAGAKVDSTDPLAVLDHGKVESSRPQASDEGDDAGQVLRAPMQGAIVSMNVEPSDAVWEGKVLLVMDSMKMEHEVAAETSGIVRRIDVAPGDTVFEDSPLLLIEEADVDAGSDDASEEIDLDYIRPDLAEVEARRAKGYDENRPEAVARRDKTNQRTARQNVEDLVDDGTFIEYGPMVIAARRRRTPLDELIDRTPADGLIGGIGEVNGTMFPEEDARCMVMSYDYTVLAGTQGKKNHQKKDRLFRIAETWRLPIVFFAEGGGGRPGDTDVEFAANLHTPAFNLW
;
A
#
# COMPACT_ATOMS: atom_id res chain seq x y z
N MET A 1 -16.44 -36.96 -13.93
CA MET A 1 -15.55 -35.81 -14.16
C MET A 1 -16.19 -34.63 -13.45
N PRO A 2 -15.53 -33.99 -12.48
CA PRO A 2 -16.05 -32.72 -11.96
C PRO A 2 -16.12 -31.75 -13.15
N LYS A 3 -17.21 -30.98 -13.27
CA LYS A 3 -17.30 -29.93 -14.29
C LYS A 3 -16.11 -29.00 -14.10
N GLU A 4 -15.32 -28.78 -15.14
CA GLU A 4 -14.37 -27.67 -15.19
C GLU A 4 -15.20 -26.40 -14.94
N ASN A 5 -15.07 -25.79 -13.76
CA ASN A 5 -15.70 -24.51 -13.46
C ASN A 5 -14.88 -23.45 -14.20
N VAL A 6 -15.24 -23.23 -15.46
CA VAL A 6 -14.70 -22.13 -16.26
C VAL A 6 -15.19 -20.82 -15.65
N ILE A 7 -14.27 -19.95 -15.26
CA ILE A 7 -14.54 -18.61 -14.74
C ILE A 7 -15.48 -17.87 -15.70
N GLN A 8 -16.64 -17.43 -15.20
CA GLN A 8 -17.61 -16.65 -15.95
C GLN A 8 -17.68 -15.20 -15.45
N HIS A 9 -17.36 -14.94 -14.18
CA HIS A 9 -17.51 -13.62 -13.58
C HIS A 9 -16.40 -13.32 -12.57
N VAL A 10 -15.55 -12.35 -12.90
CA VAL A 10 -14.43 -11.91 -12.07
C VAL A 10 -14.77 -10.62 -11.34
N LEU A 11 -14.59 -10.62 -10.02
CA LEU A 11 -14.42 -9.38 -9.27
C LEU A 11 -12.95 -8.94 -9.32
N ILE A 12 -12.72 -7.69 -9.69
CA ILE A 12 -11.38 -7.10 -9.74
C ILE A 12 -11.14 -6.34 -8.44
N ALA A 13 -10.36 -6.93 -7.53
CA ALA A 13 -10.06 -6.40 -6.21
C ALA A 13 -8.91 -5.36 -6.26
N ASN A 14 -9.03 -4.38 -7.15
CA ASN A 14 -8.03 -3.33 -7.36
C ASN A 14 -8.66 -2.12 -8.08
N ARG A 15 -7.88 -1.04 -8.22
CA ARG A 15 -8.31 0.24 -8.81
C ARG A 15 -7.36 0.71 -9.91
N GLY A 16 -7.62 1.90 -10.45
CA GLY A 16 -6.72 2.57 -11.39
C GLY A 16 -6.49 1.82 -12.70
N GLU A 17 -5.29 1.94 -13.28
CA GLU A 17 -4.98 1.39 -14.61
C GLU A 17 -5.09 -0.14 -14.66
N ILE A 18 -4.60 -0.82 -13.62
CA ILE A 18 -4.57 -2.28 -13.59
C ILE A 18 -5.96 -2.90 -13.58
N SER A 19 -6.90 -2.24 -12.90
CA SER A 19 -8.30 -2.68 -12.89
C SER A 19 -8.90 -2.63 -14.30
N ILE A 20 -8.58 -1.58 -15.07
CA ILE A 20 -8.98 -1.46 -16.49
C ILE A 20 -8.26 -2.50 -17.36
N ARG A 21 -6.96 -2.72 -17.13
CA ARG A 21 -6.15 -3.72 -17.85
C ARG A 21 -6.74 -5.12 -17.69
N ILE A 22 -7.17 -5.48 -16.48
CA ILE A 22 -7.81 -6.77 -16.20
C ILE A 22 -9.18 -6.84 -16.85
N ALA A 23 -10.00 -5.80 -16.71
CA ALA A 23 -11.34 -5.77 -17.29
C ALA A 23 -11.31 -5.94 -18.82
N ARG A 24 -10.33 -5.33 -19.50
CA ARG A 24 -10.13 -5.50 -20.96
C ARG A 24 -9.83 -6.95 -21.36
N ALA A 25 -8.88 -7.61 -20.68
CA ALA A 25 -8.58 -9.02 -20.95
C ALA A 25 -9.76 -9.95 -20.63
N ALA A 26 -10.50 -9.67 -19.56
CA ALA A 26 -11.70 -10.42 -19.21
C ALA A 26 -12.79 -10.25 -20.27
N ALA A 27 -13.01 -9.04 -20.78
CA ALA A 27 -13.97 -8.79 -21.85
C ALA A 27 -13.60 -9.53 -23.15
N GLU A 28 -12.33 -9.53 -23.56
CA GLU A 28 -11.85 -10.31 -24.71
C GLU A 28 -11.96 -11.83 -24.49
N ALA A 29 -11.88 -12.26 -23.24
CA ALA A 29 -12.10 -13.63 -22.81
C ALA A 29 -13.58 -14.05 -22.74
N GLY A 30 -14.53 -13.10 -22.84
CA GLY A 30 -15.96 -13.34 -22.63
C GLY A 30 -16.34 -13.55 -21.15
N ILE A 31 -15.56 -13.00 -20.23
CA ILE A 31 -15.75 -13.08 -18.77
C ILE A 31 -16.38 -11.76 -18.30
N GLU A 32 -17.48 -11.84 -17.56
CA GLU A 32 -18.13 -10.69 -16.93
C GLU A 32 -17.24 -10.11 -15.82
N THR A 33 -17.29 -8.79 -15.63
CA THR A 33 -16.40 -8.09 -14.69
C THR A 33 -17.17 -7.22 -13.70
N THR A 34 -16.75 -7.27 -12.44
CA THR A 34 -17.17 -6.31 -11.41
C THR A 34 -15.95 -5.58 -10.87
N ALA A 35 -15.89 -4.26 -11.08
CA ALA A 35 -14.93 -3.41 -10.40
C ALA A 35 -15.42 -3.07 -8.98
N VAL A 36 -14.49 -2.85 -8.06
CA VAL A 36 -14.80 -2.27 -6.74
C VAL A 36 -14.16 -0.90 -6.61
N TYR A 37 -14.79 0.02 -5.89
CA TYR A 37 -14.23 1.36 -5.66
C TYR A 37 -14.48 1.85 -4.23
N ALA A 38 -13.53 2.57 -3.64
CA ALA A 38 -13.73 3.28 -2.38
C ALA A 38 -14.63 4.51 -2.57
N GLU A 39 -15.22 5.06 -1.50
CA GLU A 39 -16.16 6.19 -1.58
C GLU A 39 -15.53 7.42 -2.26
N ASP A 40 -14.26 7.71 -1.95
CA ASP A 40 -13.45 8.79 -2.54
C ASP A 40 -12.90 8.48 -3.94
N ASP A 41 -13.02 7.22 -4.41
CA ASP A 41 -12.50 6.77 -5.71
C ASP A 41 -13.58 6.50 -6.76
N SER A 42 -14.84 6.84 -6.44
CA SER A 42 -16.01 6.63 -7.31
C SER A 42 -15.92 7.34 -8.67
N ALA A 43 -15.12 8.40 -8.78
CA ALA A 43 -14.87 9.11 -10.02
C ALA A 43 -13.74 8.51 -10.87
N SER A 44 -12.97 7.55 -10.36
CA SER A 44 -11.88 6.91 -11.11
C SER A 44 -12.41 6.10 -12.29
N LEU A 45 -11.69 6.16 -13.41
CA LEU A 45 -12.17 5.63 -14.68
C LEU A 45 -12.48 4.12 -14.62
N HIS A 46 -11.77 3.36 -13.78
CA HIS A 46 -11.95 1.91 -13.67
C HIS A 46 -13.38 1.50 -13.26
N ALA A 47 -14.05 2.30 -12.42
CA ALA A 47 -15.44 2.07 -12.02
C ALA A 47 -16.43 2.15 -13.21
N ARG A 48 -16.00 2.69 -14.36
CA ARG A 48 -16.79 2.82 -15.60
C ARG A 48 -16.26 1.96 -16.76
N ARG A 49 -15.28 1.09 -16.50
CA ARG A 49 -14.62 0.24 -17.51
C ARG A 49 -14.75 -1.26 -17.23
N ALA A 50 -15.58 -1.63 -16.26
CA ALA A 50 -16.07 -2.99 -16.04
C ALA A 50 -17.58 -3.06 -16.33
N ASP A 51 -18.14 -4.26 -16.45
CA ASP A 51 -19.57 -4.46 -16.71
C ASP A 51 -20.44 -3.98 -15.53
N ASN A 52 -19.93 -4.22 -14.32
CA ASN A 52 -20.55 -3.79 -13.07
C ASN A 52 -19.53 -3.05 -12.18
N ALA A 53 -20.03 -2.27 -11.22
CA ALA A 53 -19.20 -1.60 -10.23
C ALA A 53 -19.88 -1.59 -8.85
N MET A 54 -19.11 -1.84 -7.78
CA MET A 54 -19.60 -1.88 -6.40
C MET A 54 -18.78 -0.97 -5.49
N ALA A 55 -19.47 -0.19 -4.67
CA ALA A 55 -18.82 0.63 -3.64
C ALA A 55 -18.34 -0.24 -2.47
N LEU A 56 -17.09 -0.04 -2.06
CA LEU A 56 -16.54 -0.48 -0.78
C LEU A 56 -16.81 0.59 0.26
N LYS A 57 -16.90 0.18 1.53
CA LYS A 57 -17.03 1.12 2.63
C LYS A 57 -15.69 1.74 2.98
N GLY A 58 -15.71 3.03 3.27
CA GLY A 58 -14.53 3.77 3.67
C GLY A 58 -13.78 4.40 2.49
N VAL A 59 -12.66 5.03 2.81
CA VAL A 59 -11.90 5.90 1.92
C VAL A 59 -10.44 5.47 1.81
N GLY A 60 -9.79 5.90 0.73
CA GLY A 60 -8.37 5.69 0.50
C GLY A 60 -7.98 4.21 0.32
N PRO A 61 -6.69 3.89 0.49
CA PRO A 61 -6.18 2.52 0.33
C PRO A 61 -6.78 1.50 1.30
N ALA A 62 -7.21 1.93 2.49
CA ALA A 62 -7.74 1.03 3.52
C ALA A 62 -9.01 0.28 3.05
N ALA A 63 -9.87 0.92 2.25
CA ALA A 63 -11.05 0.28 1.69
C ALA A 63 -10.68 -0.92 0.79
N TYR A 64 -9.62 -0.80 0.00
CA TYR A 64 -9.10 -1.87 -0.87
C TYR A 64 -8.29 -2.94 -0.11
N LEU A 65 -8.05 -2.75 1.18
CA LEU A 65 -7.41 -3.73 2.08
C LEU A 65 -8.44 -4.47 2.96
N ASP A 66 -9.71 -4.09 2.92
CA ASP A 66 -10.79 -4.74 3.67
C ASP A 66 -11.20 -6.08 3.03
N ILE A 67 -10.50 -7.16 3.42
CA ILE A 67 -10.78 -8.53 2.96
C ILE A 67 -12.27 -8.91 3.13
N PRO A 68 -12.90 -8.80 4.31
CA PRO A 68 -14.34 -9.03 4.46
C PRO A 68 -15.21 -8.23 3.50
N GLY A 69 -14.90 -6.94 3.31
CA GLY A 69 -15.62 -6.06 2.39
C GLY A 69 -15.55 -6.54 0.94
N ILE A 70 -14.34 -6.89 0.47
CA ILE A 70 -14.11 -7.37 -0.90
C ILE A 70 -14.76 -8.74 -1.14
N ILE A 71 -14.62 -9.68 -0.21
CA ILE A 71 -15.28 -11.00 -0.30
C ILE A 71 -16.81 -10.83 -0.29
N GLY A 72 -17.33 -9.88 0.51
CA GLY A 72 -18.74 -9.53 0.53
C GLY A 72 -19.23 -8.98 -0.81
N ALA A 73 -18.47 -8.07 -1.42
CA ALA A 73 -18.75 -7.51 -2.74
C ALA A 73 -18.74 -8.60 -3.81
N ALA A 74 -17.78 -9.51 -3.80
CA ALA A 74 -17.69 -10.59 -4.78
C ALA A 74 -18.92 -11.50 -4.75
N LYS A 75 -19.35 -11.88 -3.54
CA LYS A 75 -20.56 -12.69 -3.35
C LYS A 75 -21.82 -11.95 -3.77
N ALA A 76 -21.94 -10.66 -3.46
CA ALA A 76 -23.09 -9.85 -3.83
C ALA A 76 -23.17 -9.62 -5.35
N ALA A 77 -22.03 -9.51 -6.02
CA ALA A 77 -21.94 -9.43 -7.48
C ALA A 77 -22.28 -10.74 -8.19
N GLY A 78 -22.18 -11.89 -7.49
CA GLY A 78 -22.29 -13.20 -8.11
C GLY A 78 -21.00 -13.66 -8.82
N ALA A 79 -19.86 -13.04 -8.50
CA ALA A 79 -18.57 -13.43 -9.05
C ALA A 79 -18.20 -14.86 -8.63
N ASP A 80 -17.54 -15.60 -9.52
CA ASP A 80 -16.98 -16.93 -9.25
C ASP A 80 -15.45 -16.89 -9.07
N ALA A 81 -14.82 -15.75 -9.36
CA ALA A 81 -13.39 -15.55 -9.18
C ALA A 81 -13.04 -14.12 -8.73
N ILE A 82 -11.85 -13.97 -8.15
CA ILE A 82 -11.27 -12.67 -7.77
C ILE A 82 -9.91 -12.52 -8.41
N HIS A 83 -9.70 -11.40 -9.11
CA HIS A 83 -8.38 -10.99 -9.58
C HIS A 83 -7.84 -9.85 -8.70
N PRO A 84 -6.72 -10.01 -7.98
CA PRO A 84 -6.22 -9.00 -7.07
C PRO A 84 -5.38 -7.91 -7.77
N GLY A 85 -4.96 -8.14 -9.02
CA GLY A 85 -4.06 -7.23 -9.73
C GLY A 85 -2.66 -7.25 -9.14
N TYR A 86 -2.13 -6.09 -8.79
CA TYR A 86 -0.85 -5.94 -8.11
C TYR A 86 -0.98 -4.96 -6.92
N GLY A 87 -0.09 -5.07 -5.94
CA GLY A 87 -0.22 -4.32 -4.69
C GLY A 87 -1.48 -4.72 -3.91
N PHE A 88 -1.87 -3.90 -2.93
CA PHE A 88 -2.99 -4.20 -2.02
C PHE A 88 -2.92 -5.62 -1.44
N LEU A 89 -3.86 -6.49 -1.84
CA LEU A 89 -4.02 -7.85 -1.32
C LEU A 89 -3.42 -8.92 -2.23
N SER A 90 -2.75 -8.57 -3.34
CA SER A 90 -2.27 -9.53 -4.34
C SER A 90 -1.25 -10.54 -3.82
N GLU A 91 -0.55 -10.20 -2.74
CA GLU A 91 0.49 -11.04 -2.14
C GLU A 91 0.11 -11.53 -0.73
N GLN A 92 -1.14 -11.31 -0.32
CA GLN A 92 -1.64 -11.68 1.00
C GLN A 92 -2.23 -13.09 0.98
N ALA A 93 -1.52 -14.06 1.55
CA ALA A 93 -1.99 -15.45 1.65
C ALA A 93 -3.37 -15.56 2.34
N ILE A 94 -3.60 -14.74 3.38
CA ILE A 94 -4.88 -14.66 4.09
C ILE A 94 -6.06 -14.26 3.18
N PHE A 95 -5.82 -13.49 2.13
CA PHE A 95 -6.84 -13.09 1.18
C PHE A 95 -7.17 -14.20 0.20
N ALA A 96 -6.15 -14.89 -0.31
CA ALA A 96 -6.32 -16.08 -1.15
C ALA A 96 -7.10 -17.18 -0.39
N GLU A 97 -6.75 -17.44 0.89
CA GLU A 97 -7.50 -18.37 1.75
C GLU A 97 -8.95 -17.94 1.97
N ALA A 98 -9.19 -16.64 2.18
CA ALA A 98 -10.55 -16.12 2.35
C ALA A 98 -11.40 -16.27 1.08
N ALA A 99 -10.79 -16.11 -0.10
CA ALA A 99 -11.44 -16.36 -1.39
C ALA A 99 -11.78 -17.85 -1.54
N GLU A 100 -10.84 -18.76 -1.25
CA GLU A 100 -11.09 -20.21 -1.29
C GLU A 100 -12.21 -20.64 -0.33
N GLN A 101 -12.20 -20.14 0.92
CA GLN A 101 -13.26 -20.38 1.91
C GLN A 101 -14.61 -19.81 1.47
N ALA A 102 -14.61 -18.78 0.64
CA ALA A 102 -15.79 -18.20 0.01
C ALA A 102 -16.24 -18.93 -1.26
N SER A 103 -15.55 -20.01 -1.67
CA SER A 103 -15.76 -20.72 -2.94
C SER A 103 -15.54 -19.83 -4.17
N LEU A 104 -14.61 -18.88 -4.07
CA LEU A 104 -14.18 -18.01 -5.16
C LEU A 104 -12.79 -18.47 -5.63
N THR A 105 -12.59 -18.57 -6.93
CA THR A 105 -11.26 -18.84 -7.50
C THR A 105 -10.38 -17.60 -7.35
N PHE A 106 -9.31 -17.71 -6.57
CA PHE A 106 -8.28 -16.67 -6.50
C PHE A 106 -7.39 -16.74 -7.75
N ILE A 107 -7.35 -15.67 -8.56
CA ILE A 107 -6.54 -15.61 -9.77
C ILE A 107 -5.14 -15.13 -9.39
N GLY A 108 -4.32 -16.08 -8.95
CA GLY A 108 -2.96 -15.86 -8.49
C GLY A 108 -2.37 -17.14 -7.90
N PRO A 109 -1.27 -17.04 -7.16
CA PRO A 109 -0.63 -18.21 -6.58
C PRO A 109 -1.41 -18.79 -5.41
N THR A 110 -1.05 -20.02 -5.05
CA THR A 110 -1.60 -20.68 -3.86
C THR A 110 -1.21 -19.94 -2.57
N PRO A 111 -2.00 -20.02 -1.50
CA PRO A 111 -1.65 -19.44 -0.21
C PRO A 111 -0.25 -19.85 0.30
N ASP A 112 0.14 -21.11 0.09
CA ASP A 112 1.45 -21.60 0.48
C ASP A 112 2.59 -20.92 -0.30
N ALA A 113 2.43 -20.73 -1.60
CA ALA A 113 3.39 -20.00 -2.43
C ALA A 113 3.48 -18.52 -2.02
N LEU A 114 2.34 -17.89 -1.71
CA LEU A 114 2.29 -16.53 -1.19
C LEU A 114 3.03 -16.41 0.15
N ARG A 115 2.87 -17.36 1.08
CA ARG A 115 3.63 -17.37 2.36
C ARG A 115 5.11 -17.63 2.16
N ALA A 116 5.49 -18.48 1.19
CA ALA A 116 6.87 -18.78 0.89
C ALA A 116 7.62 -17.55 0.36
N PHE A 117 7.00 -16.79 -0.55
CA PHE A 117 7.62 -15.63 -1.17
C PHE A 117 7.36 -14.30 -0.44
N GLY A 118 6.29 -14.20 0.34
CA GLY A 118 6.01 -13.04 1.21
C GLY A 118 6.95 -12.92 2.42
N ASN A 119 7.79 -13.92 2.67
CA ASN A 119 8.82 -13.89 3.71
C ASN A 119 10.21 -13.98 3.07
N LYS A 120 11.01 -12.91 3.21
CA LYS A 120 12.37 -12.80 2.65
C LYS A 120 13.30 -13.94 3.08
N VAL A 121 13.20 -14.40 4.32
CA VAL A 121 14.00 -15.51 4.85
C VAL A 121 13.64 -16.83 4.15
N ASN A 122 12.35 -17.10 3.98
CA ASN A 122 11.89 -18.31 3.29
C ASN A 122 12.26 -18.29 1.79
N ALA A 123 12.06 -17.15 1.12
CA ALA A 123 12.42 -16.98 -0.28
C ALA A 123 13.93 -17.15 -0.50
N ARG A 124 14.76 -16.56 0.37
CA ARG A 124 16.22 -16.72 0.34
C ARG A 124 16.64 -18.17 0.62
N ALA A 125 16.06 -18.82 1.63
CA ALA A 125 16.35 -20.21 1.93
C ALA A 125 16.00 -21.14 0.76
N LEU A 126 14.87 -20.88 0.07
CA LEU A 126 14.49 -21.61 -1.13
C LEU A 126 15.49 -21.37 -2.27
N ALA A 127 15.90 -20.12 -2.51
CA ALA A 127 16.90 -19.77 -3.52
C ALA A 127 18.22 -20.51 -3.27
N VAL A 128 18.74 -20.48 -2.03
CA VAL A 128 19.94 -21.21 -1.63
C VAL A 128 19.78 -22.73 -1.83
N GLY A 129 18.63 -23.29 -1.43
CA GLY A 129 18.32 -24.71 -1.62
C GLY A 129 18.29 -25.15 -3.09
N CYS A 130 17.97 -24.23 -4.00
CA CYS A 130 18.00 -24.43 -5.45
C CYS A 130 19.33 -24.07 -6.11
N ALA A 131 20.37 -23.77 -5.32
CA ALA A 131 21.66 -23.26 -5.80
C ALA A 131 21.51 -22.01 -6.71
N VAL A 132 20.50 -21.20 -6.45
CA VAL A 132 20.37 -19.85 -7.04
C VAL A 132 21.31 -18.92 -6.27
N PRO A 133 22.20 -18.19 -6.93
CA PRO A 133 23.09 -17.23 -6.26
C PRO A 133 22.29 -16.20 -5.47
N VAL A 134 22.66 -15.96 -4.21
CA VAL A 134 22.06 -14.92 -3.35
C VAL A 134 23.14 -13.93 -2.91
N ILE A 135 22.74 -12.72 -2.55
CA ILE A 135 23.67 -11.71 -2.04
C ILE A 135 24.30 -12.23 -0.73
N GLN A 136 25.62 -12.21 -0.62
CA GLN A 136 26.32 -12.55 0.63
C GLN A 136 25.91 -11.55 1.71
N GLY A 137 25.60 -12.01 2.91
CA GLY A 137 25.18 -11.15 4.00
C GLY A 137 25.30 -11.85 5.34
N THR A 138 25.15 -11.10 6.42
CA THR A 138 25.13 -11.62 7.79
C THR A 138 23.76 -12.23 8.11
N ASP A 139 23.75 -13.21 9.02
CA ASP A 139 22.56 -13.95 9.40
C ASP A 139 21.82 -13.25 10.56
N GLY A 140 21.03 -12.21 10.24
CA GLY A 140 20.16 -11.52 11.21
C GLY A 140 20.80 -10.28 11.88
N PRO A 141 20.32 -9.87 13.07
CA PRO A 141 20.81 -8.69 13.77
C PRO A 141 22.33 -8.79 13.98
N THR A 142 23.05 -7.83 13.44
CA THR A 142 24.51 -7.83 13.37
C THR A 142 25.08 -6.73 14.25
N CYS A 143 25.95 -7.09 15.19
CA CYS A 143 26.64 -6.10 16.01
C CYS A 143 27.80 -5.44 15.24
N ALA A 144 28.35 -4.32 15.75
CA ALA A 144 29.42 -3.59 15.07
C ALA A 144 30.70 -4.40 14.84
N GLU A 145 31.03 -5.34 15.73
CA GLU A 145 32.19 -6.24 15.58
C GLU A 145 31.96 -7.23 14.43
N GLU A 146 30.82 -7.93 14.42
CA GLU A 146 30.45 -8.85 13.33
C GLU A 146 30.33 -8.14 11.98
N ALA A 147 29.85 -6.90 11.97
CA ALA A 147 29.76 -6.08 10.77
C ALA A 147 31.14 -5.77 10.19
N LYS A 148 32.12 -5.44 11.05
CA LYS A 148 33.51 -5.20 10.65
C LYS A 148 34.16 -6.48 10.12
N ASP A 149 34.02 -7.59 10.85
CA ASP A 149 34.54 -8.88 10.43
C ASP A 149 33.96 -9.32 9.07
N PHE A 150 32.65 -9.11 8.85
CA PHE A 150 32.01 -9.36 7.57
C PHE A 150 32.57 -8.45 6.47
N PHE A 151 32.67 -7.13 6.71
CA PHE A 151 33.20 -6.17 5.74
C PHE A 151 34.63 -6.53 5.33
N GLU A 152 35.53 -6.78 6.29
CA GLU A 152 36.92 -7.14 6.02
C GLU A 152 37.04 -8.50 5.31
N GLY A 153 36.16 -9.44 5.65
CA GLY A 153 36.08 -10.76 5.03
C GLY A 153 35.74 -10.75 3.53
N LEU A 154 35.11 -9.67 3.03
CA LEU A 154 34.80 -9.51 1.60
C LEU A 154 36.03 -9.12 0.76
N GLY A 155 37.11 -8.65 1.40
CA GLY A 155 38.37 -8.28 0.75
C GLY A 155 38.47 -6.82 0.30
N THR A 156 39.64 -6.44 -0.24
CA THR A 156 39.95 -5.05 -0.59
C THR A 156 39.09 -4.54 -1.74
N GLY A 157 38.41 -3.41 -1.52
CA GLY A 157 37.52 -2.78 -2.52
C GLY A 157 36.08 -3.29 -2.48
N ALA A 158 35.73 -4.13 -1.51
CA ALA A 158 34.34 -4.49 -1.24
C ALA A 158 33.57 -3.33 -0.60
N ALA A 159 32.27 -3.34 -0.80
CA ALA A 159 31.33 -2.44 -0.15
C ALA A 159 30.17 -3.26 0.40
N VAL A 160 29.48 -2.73 1.40
CA VAL A 160 28.32 -3.36 2.02
C VAL A 160 27.12 -2.42 1.98
N MET A 161 25.93 -3.00 2.04
CA MET A 161 24.68 -2.31 2.29
C MET A 161 24.25 -2.70 3.71
N VAL A 162 24.16 -1.72 4.61
CA VAL A 162 23.51 -1.90 5.91
C VAL A 162 22.01 -1.83 5.67
N LYS A 163 21.24 -2.77 6.21
CA LYS A 163 19.78 -2.83 6.03
C LYS A 163 19.08 -3.09 7.37
N ALA A 164 17.95 -2.43 7.60
CA ALA A 164 17.06 -2.76 8.70
C ALA A 164 16.40 -4.13 8.50
N ILE A 165 16.21 -4.89 9.58
CA ILE A 165 15.53 -6.19 9.57
C ILE A 165 14.04 -6.00 9.34
N ALA A 166 13.42 -5.11 10.11
CA ALA A 166 12.07 -4.63 9.88
C ALA A 166 12.12 -3.44 8.91
N GLY A 167 11.92 -3.67 7.62
CA GLY A 167 11.97 -2.60 6.62
C GLY A 167 11.65 -3.03 5.19
N GLY A 168 10.95 -2.16 4.46
CA GLY A 168 10.59 -2.34 3.05
C GLY A 168 10.56 -1.00 2.31
N GLY A 169 10.74 -1.03 0.98
CA GLY A 169 10.61 0.15 0.12
C GLY A 169 11.77 1.17 0.24
N GLY A 170 13.00 0.71 0.44
CA GLY A 170 14.18 1.59 0.36
C GLY A 170 14.60 2.30 1.65
N ARG A 171 13.71 2.38 2.64
CA ARG A 171 13.96 3.06 3.93
C ARG A 171 14.76 2.17 4.87
N GLY A 172 15.69 2.74 5.63
CA GLY A 172 16.60 1.97 6.49
C GLY A 172 17.61 1.12 5.71
N MET A 173 18.14 1.62 4.60
CA MET A 173 19.28 1.02 3.90
C MET A 173 20.37 2.06 3.64
N ARG A 174 21.64 1.72 3.86
CA ARG A 174 22.77 2.64 3.67
C ARG A 174 23.96 1.92 3.03
N PRO A 175 24.44 2.37 1.85
CA PRO A 175 25.66 1.84 1.27
C PRO A 175 26.87 2.35 2.07
N VAL A 176 27.84 1.47 2.30
CA VAL A 176 29.09 1.75 2.99
C VAL A 176 30.23 1.21 2.14
N THR A 177 31.05 2.12 1.62
CA THR A 177 32.21 1.80 0.78
C THR A 177 33.53 1.90 1.53
N ASP A 178 33.56 2.67 2.63
CA ASP A 178 34.71 2.79 3.54
C ASP A 178 34.33 2.22 4.91
N ILE A 179 35.18 1.36 5.46
CA ILE A 179 34.97 0.75 6.78
C ILE A 179 34.92 1.80 7.90
N ALA A 180 35.55 2.96 7.71
CA ALA A 180 35.50 4.06 8.66
C ALA A 180 34.07 4.61 8.87
N ASP A 181 33.21 4.50 7.85
CA ASP A 181 31.83 5.00 7.87
C ASP A 181 30.84 3.96 8.41
N LEU A 182 31.29 2.71 8.65
CA LEU A 182 30.42 1.59 9.01
C LEU A 182 29.71 1.79 10.36
N ASP A 183 30.42 2.29 11.38
CA ASP A 183 29.86 2.49 12.71
C ASP A 183 28.77 3.57 12.71
N GLU A 184 28.97 4.66 11.94
CA GLU A 184 27.94 5.70 11.77
C GLU A 184 26.74 5.15 11.00
N ALA A 185 26.98 4.40 9.91
CA ALA A 185 25.92 3.83 9.09
C ALA A 185 25.04 2.85 9.88
N LEU A 186 25.64 1.97 10.68
CA LEU A 186 24.93 1.07 11.60
C LEU A 186 24.06 1.84 12.58
N THR A 187 24.64 2.83 13.27
CA THR A 187 23.94 3.62 14.29
C THR A 187 22.75 4.39 13.69
N ARG A 188 22.95 5.02 12.54
CA ARG A 188 21.89 5.79 11.85
C ARG A 188 20.80 4.88 11.30
N CYS A 189 21.18 3.74 10.71
CA CYS A 189 20.22 2.78 10.18
C CYS A 189 19.37 2.17 11.31
N ALA A 190 19.98 1.79 12.43
CA ALA A 190 19.28 1.29 13.62
C ALA A 190 18.35 2.35 14.22
N SER A 191 18.81 3.61 14.34
CA SER A 191 17.98 4.72 14.85
C SER A 191 16.77 5.00 13.95
N GLU A 192 16.96 4.98 12.64
CA GLU A 192 15.89 5.16 11.65
C GLU A 192 14.89 3.99 11.68
N ALA A 193 15.38 2.77 11.82
CA ALA A 193 14.56 1.56 11.95
C ALA A 193 13.74 1.57 13.25
N GLN A 194 14.36 1.93 14.38
CA GLN A 194 13.68 2.07 15.67
C GLN A 194 12.56 3.11 15.61
N ALA A 195 12.84 4.29 15.03
CA ALA A 195 11.86 5.37 14.91
C ALA A 195 10.70 4.99 13.98
N SER A 196 10.97 4.21 12.92
CA SER A 196 9.98 3.90 11.88
C SER A 196 9.19 2.62 12.15
N PHE A 197 9.81 1.62 12.76
CA PHE A 197 9.30 0.26 12.85
C PHE A 197 9.34 -0.33 14.27
N GLY A 198 9.95 0.37 15.23
CA GLY A 198 10.06 -0.09 16.63
C GLY A 198 11.03 -1.26 16.83
N ASP A 199 11.90 -1.52 15.85
CA ASP A 199 12.93 -2.56 15.84
C ASP A 199 14.24 -1.92 15.33
N ASP A 200 15.30 -1.97 16.14
CA ASP A 200 16.61 -1.40 15.85
C ASP A 200 17.56 -2.39 15.15
N GLY A 201 17.10 -3.61 14.91
CA GLY A 201 17.87 -4.67 14.28
C GLY A 201 18.31 -4.31 12.86
N VAL A 202 19.62 -4.40 12.60
CA VAL A 202 20.23 -4.21 11.28
C VAL A 202 21.09 -5.40 10.89
N TYR A 203 21.25 -5.62 9.59
CA TYR A 203 22.10 -6.66 9.02
C TYR A 203 22.88 -6.11 7.82
N LEU A 204 23.95 -6.80 7.40
CA LEU A 204 24.79 -6.40 6.28
C LEU A 204 24.58 -7.33 5.09
N GLU A 205 24.60 -6.74 3.90
CA GLU A 205 24.72 -7.45 2.64
C GLU A 205 25.91 -6.90 1.84
N ARG A 206 26.57 -7.72 1.04
CA ARG A 206 27.55 -7.23 0.06
C ARG A 206 26.84 -6.32 -0.93
N LEU A 207 27.37 -5.10 -1.11
CA LEU A 207 26.91 -4.19 -2.15
C LEU A 207 27.44 -4.66 -3.50
N ILE A 208 26.54 -4.80 -4.48
CA ILE A 208 26.91 -5.10 -5.87
C ILE A 208 27.03 -3.77 -6.60
N ALA A 209 28.26 -3.33 -6.86
CA ALA A 209 28.51 -2.07 -7.56
C ALA A 209 28.11 -2.15 -9.04
N ASN A 210 27.65 -1.02 -9.60
CA ASN A 210 27.17 -0.91 -10.98
C ASN A 210 26.14 -1.99 -11.32
N ALA A 211 25.26 -2.31 -10.37
CA ALA A 211 24.28 -3.36 -10.55
C ALA A 211 23.17 -2.92 -11.51
N ARG A 212 22.79 -3.83 -12.38
CA ARG A 212 21.55 -3.75 -13.16
C ARG A 212 20.47 -4.58 -12.49
N HIS A 213 19.27 -4.04 -12.43
CA HIS A 213 18.09 -4.76 -11.95
C HIS A 213 17.46 -5.50 -13.13
N ILE A 214 17.66 -6.82 -13.17
CA ILE A 214 17.16 -7.70 -14.23
C ILE A 214 16.10 -8.64 -13.66
N GLU A 215 15.00 -8.78 -14.38
CA GLU A 215 13.86 -9.56 -13.92
C GLU A 215 13.44 -10.57 -14.96
N VAL A 216 12.96 -11.73 -14.52
CA VAL A 216 12.49 -12.80 -15.40
C VAL A 216 11.01 -13.05 -15.15
N GLN A 217 10.20 -12.88 -16.19
CA GLN A 217 8.77 -13.22 -16.15
C GLN A 217 8.61 -14.74 -16.28
N VAL A 218 7.90 -15.34 -15.34
CA VAL A 218 7.57 -16.77 -15.35
C VAL A 218 6.06 -16.99 -15.30
N ALA A 219 5.63 -18.14 -15.83
CA ALA A 219 4.30 -18.72 -15.66
C ALA A 219 4.44 -20.16 -15.16
N ALA A 220 3.56 -20.57 -14.26
CA ALA A 220 3.47 -21.95 -13.82
C ALA A 220 2.01 -22.41 -13.69
N ASP A 221 1.74 -23.70 -13.89
CA ASP A 221 0.41 -24.28 -13.70
C ASP A 221 0.34 -25.24 -12.49
N ALA A 222 -0.87 -25.68 -12.16
CA ALA A 222 -1.10 -26.63 -11.07
C ALA A 222 -0.54 -28.04 -11.36
N GLY A 223 -0.21 -28.36 -12.62
CA GLY A 223 0.49 -29.59 -13.02
C GLY A 223 1.98 -29.55 -12.69
N GLY A 224 2.50 -28.38 -12.31
CA GLY A 224 3.89 -28.14 -12.00
C GLY A 224 4.75 -27.82 -13.22
N ASN A 225 4.15 -27.52 -14.38
CA ASN A 225 4.91 -27.01 -15.51
C ASN A 225 5.33 -25.57 -15.25
N VAL A 226 6.55 -25.20 -15.65
CA VAL A 226 7.08 -23.84 -15.53
C VAL A 226 7.61 -23.37 -16.88
N VAL A 227 7.21 -22.17 -17.29
CA VAL A 227 7.63 -21.54 -18.54
C VAL A 227 8.20 -20.16 -18.27
N VAL A 228 9.36 -19.86 -18.86
CA VAL A 228 9.98 -18.54 -18.83
C VAL A 228 9.50 -17.74 -20.04
N LEU A 229 8.91 -16.56 -19.80
CA LEU A 229 8.27 -15.74 -20.84
C LEU A 229 9.21 -14.65 -21.39
N GLY A 230 10.26 -14.28 -20.66
CA GLY A 230 11.27 -13.31 -21.07
C GLY A 230 11.91 -12.56 -19.91
N ASP A 231 12.99 -11.84 -20.22
CA ASP A 231 13.70 -10.94 -19.30
C ASP A 231 13.35 -9.47 -19.53
N ARG A 232 13.42 -8.69 -18.45
CA ARG A 232 13.28 -7.23 -18.42
C ARG A 232 14.45 -6.59 -17.71
N ASP A 233 14.73 -5.35 -18.09
CA ASP A 233 15.64 -4.47 -17.34
C ASP A 233 14.82 -3.33 -16.71
N CYS A 234 14.95 -3.21 -15.39
CA CYS A 234 14.26 -2.23 -14.55
C CYS A 234 15.25 -1.35 -13.77
N SER A 235 16.49 -1.22 -14.26
CA SER A 235 17.56 -0.49 -13.58
C SER A 235 17.28 1.01 -13.48
N LEU A 236 16.52 1.58 -14.41
CA LEU A 236 16.13 2.99 -14.39
C LEU A 236 14.99 3.19 -13.37
N GLN A 237 15.41 3.39 -12.13
CA GLN A 237 14.57 3.59 -10.97
C GLN A 237 15.10 4.78 -10.16
N ARG A 238 14.23 5.45 -9.40
CA ARG A 238 14.67 6.46 -8.43
C ARG A 238 14.13 6.13 -7.04
N ARG A 239 15.01 6.16 -6.03
CA ARG A 239 14.72 5.71 -4.66
C ARG A 239 14.01 4.36 -4.64
N HIS A 240 14.50 3.43 -5.47
CA HIS A 240 13.96 2.08 -5.66
C HIS A 240 12.55 2.00 -6.29
N GLN A 241 12.02 3.10 -6.83
CA GLN A 241 10.79 3.10 -7.63
C GLN A 241 11.14 3.06 -9.12
N LYS A 242 10.76 1.97 -9.80
CA LYS A 242 10.98 1.77 -11.24
C LYS A 242 10.23 2.86 -12.03
N ILE A 243 10.91 3.51 -12.99
CA ILE A 243 10.31 4.58 -13.82
C ILE A 243 10.40 4.30 -15.32
N VAL A 244 11.42 3.54 -15.76
CA VAL A 244 11.57 3.09 -17.15
C VAL A 244 11.98 1.62 -17.17
N GLU A 245 11.22 0.80 -17.90
CA GLU A 245 11.47 -0.64 -18.02
C GLU A 245 11.61 -1.06 -19.48
N LEU A 246 12.43 -2.08 -19.73
CA LEU A 246 12.74 -2.55 -21.08
C LEU A 246 12.55 -4.04 -21.21
N ALA A 247 12.09 -4.49 -22.37
CA ALA A 247 12.14 -5.90 -22.76
C ALA A 247 12.57 -6.05 -24.24
N PRO A 248 13.40 -7.04 -24.59
CA PRO A 248 14.23 -7.83 -23.68
C PRO A 248 15.31 -6.97 -22.99
N ALA A 249 15.93 -7.47 -21.91
CA ALA A 249 17.01 -6.73 -21.26
C ALA A 249 18.22 -6.56 -22.23
N PRO A 250 18.68 -5.31 -22.46
CA PRO A 250 19.78 -5.06 -23.39
C PRO A 250 21.12 -5.62 -22.90
N ALA A 251 22.08 -5.78 -23.81
CA ALA A 251 23.48 -6.08 -23.49
C ALA A 251 23.73 -7.30 -22.57
N LEU A 252 22.83 -8.29 -22.53
CA LEU A 252 23.07 -9.57 -21.84
C LEU A 252 23.76 -10.57 -22.76
N ALA A 253 24.87 -11.15 -22.31
CA ALA A 253 25.47 -12.30 -22.97
C ALA A 253 24.50 -13.50 -22.95
N LYS A 254 24.61 -14.40 -23.92
CA LYS A 254 23.72 -15.57 -24.04
C LYS A 254 23.78 -16.46 -22.80
N GLU A 255 24.97 -16.59 -22.22
CA GLU A 255 25.24 -17.39 -21.03
C GLU A 255 24.57 -16.77 -19.80
N GLN A 256 24.65 -15.44 -19.65
CA GLN A 256 23.99 -14.71 -18.57
C GLN A 256 22.46 -14.84 -18.65
N ARG A 257 21.88 -14.64 -19.84
CA ARG A 257 20.43 -14.82 -20.05
C ARG A 257 19.99 -16.25 -19.75
N THR A 258 20.74 -17.24 -20.23
CA THR A 258 20.47 -18.67 -19.94
C THR A 258 20.51 -18.94 -18.43
N ALA A 259 21.49 -18.39 -17.71
CA ALA A 259 21.62 -18.55 -16.27
C ALA A 259 20.43 -17.93 -15.52
N LEU A 260 20.10 -16.67 -15.82
CA LEU A 260 18.94 -15.97 -15.26
C LEU A 260 17.64 -16.77 -15.44
N TRP A 261 17.38 -17.21 -16.68
CA TRP A 261 16.17 -17.97 -17.00
C TRP A 261 16.14 -19.34 -16.30
N SER A 262 17.28 -20.03 -16.24
CA SER A 262 17.39 -21.30 -15.54
C SER A 262 17.12 -21.15 -14.03
N HIS A 263 17.73 -20.15 -13.39
CA HIS A 263 17.51 -19.87 -11.96
C HIS A 263 16.06 -19.50 -11.66
N ALA A 264 15.45 -18.66 -12.50
CA ALA A 264 14.04 -18.30 -12.37
C ALA A 264 13.12 -19.53 -12.49
N ALA A 265 13.38 -20.41 -13.46
CA ALA A 265 12.61 -21.65 -13.60
C ALA A 265 12.78 -22.58 -12.40
N MET A 266 14.01 -22.76 -11.90
CA MET A 266 14.30 -23.65 -10.78
C MET A 266 13.61 -23.21 -9.48
N ILE A 267 13.68 -21.93 -9.12
CA ILE A 267 13.05 -21.44 -7.88
C ILE A 267 11.52 -21.50 -7.97
N THR A 268 10.95 -21.20 -9.15
CA THR A 268 9.51 -21.31 -9.42
C THR A 268 9.03 -22.76 -9.28
N GLN A 269 9.77 -23.71 -9.85
CA GLN A 269 9.46 -25.13 -9.77
C GLN A 269 9.52 -25.64 -8.33
N ALA A 270 10.57 -25.27 -7.58
CA ALA A 270 10.77 -25.71 -6.21
C ALA A 270 9.68 -25.19 -5.25
N ALA A 271 9.16 -23.99 -5.52
CA ALA A 271 8.03 -23.43 -4.78
C ALA A 271 6.68 -24.10 -5.10
N LYS A 272 6.62 -25.01 -6.10
CA LYS A 272 5.35 -25.55 -6.65
C LYS A 272 4.37 -24.43 -6.99
N TYR A 273 4.92 -23.39 -7.62
CA TYR A 273 4.19 -22.17 -7.92
C TYR A 273 3.09 -22.42 -8.96
N SER A 274 2.03 -21.60 -8.93
CA SER A 274 0.98 -21.56 -9.94
C SER A 274 0.61 -20.10 -10.21
N GLY A 275 0.29 -19.77 -11.45
CA GLY A 275 0.02 -18.40 -11.90
C GLY A 275 1.23 -17.73 -12.52
N LEU A 276 1.21 -16.39 -12.54
CA LEU A 276 2.32 -15.57 -13.04
C LEU A 276 3.13 -14.99 -11.89
N GLY A 277 4.45 -15.03 -12.04
CA GLY A 277 5.39 -14.47 -11.08
C GLY A 277 6.57 -13.80 -11.79
N THR A 278 7.32 -13.00 -11.03
CA THR A 278 8.55 -12.38 -11.53
C THR A 278 9.68 -12.62 -10.55
N VAL A 279 10.80 -13.14 -11.06
CA VAL A 279 12.02 -13.37 -10.29
C VAL A 279 12.98 -12.23 -10.54
N GLU A 280 13.36 -11.52 -9.48
CA GLU A 280 14.20 -10.31 -9.55
C GLU A 280 15.66 -10.63 -9.19
N PHE A 281 16.59 -10.09 -9.96
CA PHE A 281 18.03 -10.30 -9.82
C PHE A 281 18.81 -8.98 -9.91
N LEU A 282 19.92 -8.90 -9.18
CA LEU A 282 20.99 -7.93 -9.45
C LEU A 282 22.06 -8.59 -10.32
N LEU A 283 22.47 -7.89 -11.37
CA LEU A 283 23.60 -8.24 -12.22
C LEU A 283 24.67 -7.14 -12.11
N GLY A 284 25.76 -7.42 -11.40
CA GLY A 284 26.89 -6.51 -11.26
C GLY A 284 27.70 -6.34 -12.55
N GLY A 285 28.41 -5.22 -12.66
CA GLY A 285 29.29 -4.94 -13.80
C GLY A 285 30.44 -5.95 -13.97
N ASP A 286 30.81 -6.66 -12.90
CA ASP A 286 31.79 -7.77 -12.92
C ASP A 286 31.17 -9.13 -13.33
N GLY A 287 29.87 -9.16 -13.61
CA GLY A 287 29.10 -10.36 -13.91
C GLY A 287 28.54 -11.09 -12.70
N THR A 288 28.71 -10.56 -11.48
CA THR A 288 28.10 -11.12 -10.27
C THR A 288 26.59 -11.11 -10.40
N LEU A 289 25.98 -12.29 -10.33
CA LEU A 289 24.53 -12.47 -10.36
C LEU A 289 24.04 -12.80 -8.95
N ALA A 290 22.95 -12.16 -8.51
CA ALA A 290 22.32 -12.48 -7.23
C ALA A 290 20.79 -12.31 -7.28
N PHE A 291 20.07 -13.27 -6.73
CA PHE A 291 18.63 -13.21 -6.47
C PHE A 291 18.32 -12.15 -5.41
N ILE A 292 17.30 -11.33 -5.68
CA ILE A 292 16.77 -10.33 -4.77
C ILE A 292 15.49 -10.86 -4.12
N GLU A 293 14.48 -11.12 -4.95
CA GLU A 293 13.15 -11.47 -4.50
C GLU A 293 12.34 -12.16 -5.61
N PHE A 294 11.19 -12.71 -5.21
CA PHE A 294 10.20 -13.28 -6.11
C PHE A 294 8.88 -12.57 -5.85
N ASN A 295 8.39 -11.83 -6.83
CA ASN A 295 7.11 -11.16 -6.76
C ASN A 295 6.02 -12.13 -7.22
N ALA A 296 5.17 -12.53 -6.28
CA ALA A 296 4.19 -13.59 -6.46
C ALA A 296 2.88 -13.07 -7.06
N ARG A 297 2.98 -12.25 -8.11
CA ARG A 297 1.88 -11.52 -8.74
C ARG A 297 2.24 -11.06 -10.15
N LEU A 298 1.26 -10.49 -10.86
CA LEU A 298 1.53 -9.70 -12.05
C LEU A 298 2.36 -8.44 -11.67
N GLN A 299 3.35 -8.11 -12.48
CA GLN A 299 4.15 -6.88 -12.33
C GLN A 299 3.56 -5.73 -13.16
N VAL A 300 3.84 -4.49 -12.77
CA VAL A 300 3.33 -3.29 -13.47
C VAL A 300 3.83 -3.26 -14.92
N GLU A 301 5.10 -3.61 -15.09
CA GLU A 301 5.91 -3.71 -16.30
C GLU A 301 5.74 -5.05 -17.06
N HIS A 302 4.68 -5.82 -16.79
CA HIS A 302 4.34 -6.99 -17.62
C HIS A 302 4.11 -6.62 -19.10
N THR A 303 3.70 -5.37 -19.35
CA THR A 303 3.36 -4.80 -20.66
C THR A 303 4.50 -4.83 -21.67
N VAL A 304 5.77 -4.67 -21.25
CA VAL A 304 6.92 -4.74 -22.17
C VAL A 304 7.16 -6.18 -22.62
N THR A 305 6.92 -7.17 -21.75
CA THR A 305 6.93 -8.59 -22.11
C THR A 305 5.83 -8.89 -23.12
N GLU A 306 4.61 -8.39 -22.91
CA GLU A 306 3.50 -8.52 -23.87
C GLU A 306 3.84 -7.90 -25.22
N ALA A 307 4.43 -6.70 -25.22
CA ALA A 307 4.76 -5.97 -26.44
C ALA A 307 5.75 -6.73 -27.34
N VAL A 308 6.75 -7.40 -26.77
CA VAL A 308 7.75 -8.14 -27.57
C VAL A 308 7.35 -9.57 -27.89
N THR A 309 6.54 -10.21 -27.05
CA THR A 309 6.10 -11.61 -27.24
C THR A 309 4.77 -11.73 -27.99
N GLY A 310 3.90 -10.72 -27.89
CA GLY A 310 2.52 -10.77 -28.37
C GLY A 310 1.57 -11.59 -27.49
N LEU A 311 2.03 -12.04 -26.31
CA LEU A 311 1.18 -12.74 -25.34
C LEU A 311 0.30 -11.74 -24.59
N ASP A 312 -0.90 -12.18 -24.17
CA ASP A 312 -1.68 -11.50 -23.14
C ASP A 312 -1.48 -12.27 -21.82
N LEU A 313 -0.76 -11.65 -20.90
CA LEU A 313 -0.40 -12.26 -19.62
C LEU A 313 -1.59 -12.36 -18.67
N VAL A 314 -2.51 -11.40 -18.68
CA VAL A 314 -3.74 -11.49 -17.87
C VAL A 314 -4.65 -12.59 -18.39
N ARG A 315 -4.75 -12.76 -19.72
CA ARG A 315 -5.46 -13.92 -20.31
C ARG A 315 -4.83 -15.23 -19.88
N LEU A 316 -3.49 -15.31 -19.86
CA LEU A 316 -2.77 -16.47 -19.37
C LEU A 316 -3.05 -16.75 -17.88
N GLN A 317 -3.23 -15.72 -17.03
CA GLN A 317 -3.67 -15.91 -15.65
C GLN A 317 -5.05 -16.55 -15.55
N PHE A 318 -6.03 -16.09 -16.35
CA PHE A 318 -7.35 -16.73 -16.39
C PHE A 318 -7.28 -18.17 -16.89
N ASP A 319 -6.48 -18.44 -17.92
CA ASP A 319 -6.27 -19.77 -18.46
C ASP A 319 -5.68 -20.73 -17.39
N ILE A 320 -4.64 -20.30 -16.68
CA ILE A 320 -4.02 -21.08 -15.59
C ILE A 320 -5.01 -21.29 -14.44
N ALA A 321 -5.76 -20.25 -14.05
CA ALA A 321 -6.78 -20.34 -12.99
C ALA A 321 -7.93 -21.29 -13.37
N ASN A 322 -8.23 -21.44 -14.66
CA ASN A 322 -9.16 -22.44 -15.20
C ASN A 322 -8.55 -23.86 -15.30
N GLY A 323 -7.29 -24.04 -14.91
CA GLY A 323 -6.61 -25.34 -14.91
C GLY A 323 -5.98 -25.73 -16.25
N LYS A 324 -5.74 -24.78 -17.16
CA LYS A 324 -5.05 -25.05 -18.43
C LYS A 324 -3.61 -25.49 -18.19
N ASP A 325 -3.22 -26.58 -18.85
CA ASP A 325 -1.83 -27.04 -18.94
C ASP A 325 -1.03 -26.10 -19.86
N ILE A 326 0.09 -25.58 -19.36
CA ILE A 326 0.97 -24.65 -20.08
C ILE A 326 2.29 -25.29 -20.54
N GLY A 327 2.49 -26.60 -20.34
CA GLY A 327 3.74 -27.29 -20.70
C GLY A 327 4.11 -27.18 -22.18
N ASP A 328 3.11 -27.15 -23.06
CA ASP A 328 3.27 -26.99 -24.52
C ASP A 328 3.06 -25.53 -24.98
N LEU A 329 3.04 -24.56 -24.06
CA LEU A 329 2.86 -23.15 -24.42
C LEU A 329 4.05 -22.67 -25.27
N SER A 330 3.80 -22.43 -26.55
CA SER A 330 4.81 -21.88 -27.46
C SER A 330 5.06 -20.41 -27.13
N ILE A 331 6.27 -20.10 -26.68
CA ILE A 331 6.70 -18.72 -26.42
C ILE A 331 7.33 -18.15 -27.69
N PRO A 332 6.73 -17.12 -28.32
CA PRO A 332 7.32 -16.48 -29.48
C PRO A 332 8.67 -15.85 -29.11
N SER A 333 9.65 -15.93 -30.01
CA SER A 333 10.89 -15.18 -29.83
C SER A 333 10.59 -13.67 -29.78
N PRO A 334 11.21 -12.91 -28.86
CA PRO A 334 10.98 -11.47 -28.76
C PRO A 334 11.22 -10.76 -30.10
N ARG A 335 10.24 -9.98 -30.55
CA ARG A 335 10.36 -9.16 -31.77
C ARG A 335 10.83 -7.75 -31.38
N GLY A 336 12.00 -7.34 -31.83
CA GLY A 336 12.52 -5.99 -31.57
C GLY A 336 12.68 -5.70 -30.08
N MET A 337 12.26 -4.51 -29.64
CA MET A 337 12.38 -4.05 -28.25
C MET A 337 11.18 -3.18 -27.86
N ALA A 338 10.78 -3.27 -26.59
CA ALA A 338 9.79 -2.40 -25.98
C ALA A 338 10.39 -1.65 -24.79
N ILE A 339 9.99 -0.38 -24.64
CA ILE A 339 10.26 0.44 -23.47
C ILE A 339 8.91 0.87 -22.88
N GLN A 340 8.76 0.75 -21.57
CA GLN A 340 7.69 1.37 -20.82
C GLN A 340 8.25 2.56 -20.04
N ALA A 341 7.53 3.69 -20.06
CA ALA A 341 7.76 4.83 -19.19
C ALA A 341 6.54 5.03 -18.28
N ARG A 342 6.79 5.19 -16.97
CA ARG A 342 5.75 5.42 -15.95
C ARG A 342 5.48 6.91 -15.79
N VAL A 343 4.35 7.36 -16.32
CA VAL A 343 3.88 8.74 -16.18
C VAL A 343 3.19 8.89 -14.84
N ASN A 344 3.89 9.55 -13.92
CA ASN A 344 3.47 9.79 -12.55
C ASN A 344 3.10 11.26 -12.36
N LEU A 345 2.14 11.52 -11.48
CA LEU A 345 1.77 12.86 -11.01
C LEU A 345 2.75 13.32 -9.93
N GLU A 346 3.97 13.65 -10.35
CA GLU A 346 5.03 14.09 -9.46
C GLU A 346 6.03 14.99 -10.19
N THR A 347 6.70 15.86 -9.45
CA THR A 347 7.85 16.64 -9.95
C THR A 347 9.14 16.09 -9.35
N MET A 348 10.23 16.14 -10.12
CA MET A 348 11.53 15.63 -9.71
C MET A 348 12.41 16.77 -9.19
N GLU A 349 13.04 16.56 -8.05
CA GLU A 349 13.97 17.50 -7.42
C GLU A 349 15.43 17.19 -7.79
N PRO A 350 16.34 18.18 -7.76
CA PRO A 350 17.76 17.96 -8.06
C PRO A 350 18.46 16.94 -7.15
N ASP A 351 17.96 16.70 -5.94
CA ASP A 351 18.47 15.69 -5.00
C ASP A 351 17.91 14.27 -5.27
N GLY A 352 17.17 14.11 -6.38
CA GLY A 352 16.50 12.86 -6.75
C GLY A 352 15.23 12.57 -5.95
N ALA A 353 14.78 13.46 -5.06
CA ALA A 353 13.45 13.37 -4.45
C ALA A 353 12.36 13.64 -5.49
N ALA A 354 11.13 13.22 -5.21
CA ALA A 354 9.98 13.63 -6.01
C ALA A 354 8.95 14.10 -5.05
N ARG A 355 8.33 15.19 -5.46
CA ARG A 355 7.20 15.76 -4.80
C ARG A 355 5.98 15.25 -5.55
N PRO A 356 5.17 14.37 -4.93
CA PRO A 356 3.91 13.98 -5.55
C PRO A 356 3.06 15.24 -5.71
N GLY A 357 2.29 15.28 -6.78
CA GLY A 357 1.38 16.36 -7.09
C GLY A 357 0.00 15.83 -7.44
N GLY A 358 -0.87 16.74 -7.83
CA GLY A 358 -2.20 16.40 -8.29
C GLY A 358 -2.94 17.63 -8.76
N GLY A 359 -4.17 17.44 -9.21
CA GLY A 359 -5.02 18.49 -9.70
C GLY A 359 -6.29 17.95 -10.32
N ILE A 360 -6.98 18.83 -11.05
CA ILE A 360 -8.04 18.43 -11.97
C ILE A 360 -7.42 18.41 -13.36
N LEU A 361 -7.43 17.26 -14.02
CA LEU A 361 -6.82 17.12 -15.34
C LEU A 361 -7.63 17.93 -16.37
N THR A 362 -7.17 19.12 -16.77
CA THR A 362 -7.89 19.97 -17.73
C THR A 362 -7.76 19.46 -19.15
N ALA A 363 -6.64 18.82 -19.48
CA ALA A 363 -6.42 18.07 -20.71
C ALA A 363 -5.76 16.73 -20.39
N PHE A 364 -6.22 15.68 -21.08
CA PHE A 364 -5.63 14.35 -21.01
C PHE A 364 -5.72 13.70 -22.39
N GLU A 365 -4.67 13.83 -23.19
CA GLU A 365 -4.57 13.30 -24.54
C GLU A 365 -3.35 12.37 -24.61
N PRO A 366 -3.53 11.06 -24.33
CA PRO A 366 -2.43 10.11 -24.37
C PRO A 366 -1.93 9.90 -25.80
N PRO A 367 -0.63 9.61 -25.99
CA PRO A 367 -0.06 9.40 -27.31
C PRO A 367 -0.62 8.12 -27.96
N ALA A 368 -0.64 8.12 -29.28
CA ALA A 368 -1.15 7.00 -30.08
C ALA A 368 -0.30 6.77 -31.34
N GLY A 369 -0.66 5.76 -32.12
CA GLY A 369 -0.01 5.43 -33.39
C GLY A 369 0.69 4.06 -33.37
N PRO A 370 1.32 3.67 -34.49
CA PRO A 370 1.96 2.36 -34.61
C PRO A 370 3.02 2.15 -33.54
N GLY A 371 2.93 1.02 -32.83
CA GLY A 371 3.89 0.65 -31.78
C GLY A 371 3.71 1.39 -30.46
N VAL A 372 2.71 2.28 -30.32
CA VAL A 372 2.43 3.00 -29.07
C VAL A 372 1.20 2.40 -28.39
N ARG A 373 1.37 1.92 -27.16
CA ARG A 373 0.31 1.46 -26.26
C ARG A 373 0.33 2.35 -25.01
N VAL A 374 -0.85 2.70 -24.51
CA VAL A 374 -0.99 3.44 -23.25
C VAL A 374 -2.01 2.77 -22.35
N ASP A 375 -1.57 2.32 -21.18
CA ASP A 375 -2.43 1.77 -20.14
C ASP A 375 -2.60 2.86 -19.06
N HIS A 376 -3.83 3.36 -18.84
CA HIS A 376 -4.10 4.53 -18.00
C HIS A 376 -5.50 4.51 -17.40
N PHE A 377 -5.75 5.40 -16.43
CA PHE A 377 -7.08 5.71 -15.91
C PHE A 377 -7.43 7.22 -15.92
N GLY A 378 -6.52 8.07 -16.40
CA GLY A 378 -6.78 9.51 -16.55
C GLY A 378 -7.80 9.84 -17.64
N TYR A 379 -8.50 10.97 -17.46
CA TYR A 379 -9.39 11.59 -18.45
C TYR A 379 -9.58 13.09 -18.11
N ALA A 380 -9.97 13.91 -19.08
CA ALA A 380 -10.22 15.33 -18.84
C ALA A 380 -11.39 15.54 -17.86
N GLY A 381 -11.19 16.38 -16.85
CA GLY A 381 -12.10 16.62 -15.74
C GLY A 381 -11.91 15.67 -14.54
N TYR A 382 -10.97 14.72 -14.61
CA TYR A 382 -10.69 13.84 -13.48
C TYR A 382 -9.96 14.60 -12.36
N GLN A 383 -10.53 14.59 -11.16
CA GLN A 383 -9.87 15.08 -9.94
C GLN A 383 -9.02 13.95 -9.35
N THR A 384 -7.72 14.17 -9.28
CA THR A 384 -6.77 13.18 -8.76
C THR A 384 -6.81 13.16 -7.23
N SER A 385 -6.48 12.04 -6.61
CA SER A 385 -6.40 11.93 -5.14
C SER A 385 -4.97 11.61 -4.71
N PRO A 386 -4.39 12.38 -3.76
CA PRO A 386 -3.05 12.14 -3.21
C PRO A 386 -3.02 10.93 -2.27
N ARG A 387 -4.17 10.32 -1.96
CA ARG A 387 -4.26 9.12 -1.10
C ARG A 387 -3.81 7.84 -1.81
N TYR A 388 -3.71 7.86 -3.13
CA TYR A 388 -3.33 6.71 -3.96
C TYR A 388 -1.97 6.94 -4.62
N ASP A 389 -1.45 5.89 -5.25
CA ASP A 389 -0.21 5.92 -6.03
C ASP A 389 -0.22 7.01 -7.11
N SER A 390 0.94 7.64 -7.34
CA SER A 390 1.09 8.76 -8.28
C SER A 390 1.06 8.31 -9.75
N LEU A 391 1.24 7.02 -10.04
CA LEU A 391 1.16 6.47 -11.40
C LEU A 391 -0.20 6.75 -12.02
N LEU A 392 -0.22 7.48 -13.14
CA LEU A 392 -1.43 7.83 -13.89
C LEU A 392 -1.56 7.03 -15.18
N ALA A 393 -0.44 6.82 -15.86
CA ALA A 393 -0.37 6.12 -17.14
C ALA A 393 0.97 5.42 -17.34
N LYS A 394 0.95 4.33 -18.11
CA LYS A 394 2.14 3.63 -18.60
C LYS A 394 2.19 3.82 -20.11
N VAL A 395 3.22 4.48 -20.61
CA VAL A 395 3.44 4.65 -22.06
C VAL A 395 4.41 3.59 -22.51
N ILE A 396 3.93 2.66 -23.34
CA ILE A 396 4.70 1.52 -23.84
C ILE A 396 4.94 1.72 -25.33
N VAL A 397 6.21 1.79 -25.72
CA VAL A 397 6.62 1.93 -27.12
C VAL A 397 7.40 0.70 -27.56
N HIS A 398 6.87 0.03 -28.56
CA HIS A 398 7.48 -1.11 -29.23
C HIS A 398 8.09 -0.68 -30.57
N THR A 399 9.31 -1.12 -30.83
CA THR A 399 9.96 -0.96 -32.12
C THR A 399 10.45 -2.31 -32.63
N ASN A 400 10.52 -2.47 -33.96
CA ASN A 400 11.08 -3.68 -34.56
C ASN A 400 12.62 -3.74 -34.49
N ALA A 401 13.27 -2.66 -34.05
CA ALA A 401 14.71 -2.61 -33.87
C ALA A 401 15.09 -3.18 -32.49
N SER A 402 16.25 -3.83 -32.42
CA SER A 402 16.83 -4.30 -31.16
C SER A 402 17.82 -3.30 -30.54
N ASP A 403 18.02 -2.13 -31.16
CA ASP A 403 18.86 -1.06 -30.63
C ASP A 403 18.05 -0.25 -29.59
N PRO A 404 18.48 -0.22 -28.31
CA PRO A 404 17.75 0.49 -27.26
C PRO A 404 17.63 1.99 -27.50
N ARG A 405 18.59 2.62 -28.21
CA ARG A 405 18.48 4.05 -28.57
C ARG A 405 17.28 4.35 -29.45
N ILE A 406 16.96 3.45 -30.38
CA ILE A 406 15.85 3.64 -31.31
C ILE A 406 14.53 3.58 -30.54
N ALA A 407 14.40 2.61 -29.64
CA ALA A 407 13.24 2.52 -28.77
C ALA A 407 13.14 3.71 -27.80
N ALA A 408 14.27 4.16 -27.23
CA ALA A 408 14.30 5.33 -26.34
C ALA A 408 13.88 6.62 -27.08
N THR A 409 14.42 6.85 -28.27
CA THR A 409 14.05 7.99 -29.13
C THR A 409 12.55 7.95 -29.49
N ALA A 410 12.02 6.78 -29.85
CA ALA A 410 10.61 6.63 -30.16
C ALA A 410 9.71 6.85 -28.93
N THR A 411 10.16 6.45 -27.75
CA THR A 411 9.49 6.67 -26.46
C THR A 411 9.49 8.13 -26.08
N ALA A 412 10.62 8.83 -26.19
CA ALA A 412 10.71 10.27 -25.96
C ALA A 412 9.76 11.05 -26.90
N ARG A 413 9.71 10.67 -28.18
CA ARG A 413 8.75 11.23 -29.14
C ARG A 413 7.29 10.96 -28.72
N ALA A 414 6.96 9.75 -28.29
CA ALA A 414 5.60 9.45 -27.80
C ALA A 414 5.24 10.30 -26.57
N LEU A 415 6.16 10.46 -25.62
CA LEU A 415 5.96 11.33 -24.46
C LEU A 415 5.78 12.80 -24.85
N SER A 416 6.49 13.29 -25.87
CA SER A 416 6.29 14.66 -26.40
C SER A 416 4.91 14.94 -27.01
N GLU A 417 4.16 13.88 -27.34
CA GLU A 417 2.77 13.92 -27.83
C GLU A 417 1.75 13.76 -26.70
N PHE A 418 2.19 13.42 -25.47
CA PHE A 418 1.29 13.26 -24.34
C PHE A 418 0.93 14.63 -23.76
N ARG A 419 -0.27 15.12 -24.09
CA ARG A 419 -0.80 16.34 -23.48
C ARG A 419 -1.49 16.02 -22.15
N LEU A 420 -0.86 16.44 -21.05
CA LEU A 420 -1.36 16.32 -19.69
C LEU A 420 -1.31 17.70 -19.04
N GLU A 421 -2.47 18.29 -18.78
CA GLU A 421 -2.60 19.64 -18.19
C GLU A 421 -3.45 19.58 -16.92
N GLY A 422 -3.24 20.55 -16.02
CA GLY A 422 -4.01 20.69 -14.78
C GLY A 422 -3.47 19.93 -13.57
N ALA A 423 -2.41 19.12 -13.75
CA ALA A 423 -1.62 18.55 -12.67
C ALA A 423 -0.15 18.40 -13.11
N PRO A 424 0.83 18.57 -12.21
CA PRO A 424 2.23 18.36 -12.54
C PRO A 424 2.53 16.88 -12.81
N SER A 425 3.52 16.60 -13.65
CA SER A 425 3.92 15.23 -13.99
C SER A 425 5.42 15.11 -14.28
N ASN A 426 5.92 13.87 -14.28
CA ASN A 426 7.31 13.55 -14.55
C ASN A 426 7.63 13.39 -16.06
N ILE A 427 6.72 13.76 -16.98
CA ILE A 427 6.88 13.55 -18.43
C ILE A 427 8.18 14.19 -18.95
N ASP A 428 8.49 15.42 -18.55
CA ASP A 428 9.69 16.12 -19.02
C ASP A 428 10.97 15.49 -18.48
N PHE A 429 10.94 15.01 -17.23
CA PHE A 429 12.05 14.26 -16.66
C PHE A 429 12.30 12.94 -17.41
N LEU A 430 11.23 12.22 -17.77
CA LEU A 430 11.33 10.99 -18.56
C LEU A 430 11.89 11.28 -19.96
N GLN A 431 11.48 12.38 -20.60
CA GLN A 431 12.03 12.82 -21.89
C GLN A 431 13.53 13.14 -21.80
N ALA A 432 13.97 13.83 -20.73
CA ALA A 432 15.37 14.11 -20.48
C ALA A 432 16.18 12.82 -20.30
N LEU A 433 15.66 11.87 -19.51
CA LEU A 433 16.28 10.55 -19.30
C LEU A 433 16.38 9.74 -20.60
N LEU A 434 15.34 9.74 -21.43
CA LEU A 434 15.30 9.02 -22.71
C LEU A 434 16.18 9.67 -23.80
N SER A 435 16.66 10.90 -23.56
CA SER A 435 17.52 11.65 -24.48
C SER A 435 19.01 11.59 -24.12
N ARG A 436 19.38 10.78 -23.12
CA ARG A 436 20.75 10.59 -22.66
C ARG A 436 21.66 9.91 -23.69
N ASP A 437 22.95 10.19 -23.64
CA ASP A 437 23.93 9.57 -24.55
C ASP A 437 24.22 8.10 -24.17
N GLU A 438 24.03 7.76 -22.89
CA GLU A 438 24.23 6.42 -22.31
C GLU A 438 23.31 5.35 -22.91
N TRP A 439 22.28 5.72 -23.66
CA TRP A 439 21.50 4.77 -24.45
C TRP A 439 22.35 4.07 -25.54
N ALA A 440 23.47 4.68 -25.96
CA ALA A 440 24.32 4.16 -27.04
C ALA A 440 25.16 2.95 -26.66
N ASP A 441 25.74 2.95 -25.46
CA ASP A 441 26.52 1.85 -24.90
C ASP A 441 25.78 1.10 -23.79
N TYR A 442 24.60 1.60 -23.40
CA TYR A 442 23.74 1.06 -22.37
C TYR A 442 24.43 1.03 -20.99
N GLY A 443 25.11 2.14 -20.65
CA GLY A 443 25.82 2.35 -19.38
C GLY A 443 24.91 2.71 -18.20
N PHE A 444 23.77 2.01 -18.03
CA PHE A 444 22.82 2.25 -16.93
C PHE A 444 23.00 1.25 -15.79
N ASP A 445 22.80 1.73 -14.56
CA ASP A 445 22.79 0.98 -13.31
C ASP A 445 21.67 1.52 -12.39
N VAL A 446 21.41 0.81 -11.29
CA VAL A 446 20.35 1.14 -10.32
C VAL A 446 20.54 2.48 -9.59
N GLU A 447 21.73 3.07 -9.65
CA GLU A 447 22.06 4.36 -9.03
C GLU A 447 22.08 5.51 -10.05
N PHE A 448 21.95 5.21 -11.35
CA PHE A 448 22.11 6.18 -12.44
C PHE A 448 21.18 7.38 -12.31
N VAL A 449 19.89 7.15 -12.07
CA VAL A 449 18.89 8.22 -12.01
C VAL A 449 19.15 9.16 -10.83
N GLU A 450 19.58 8.62 -9.69
CA GLU A 450 19.92 9.41 -8.51
C GLU A 450 21.21 10.20 -8.71
N ARG A 451 22.23 9.56 -9.29
CA ARG A 451 23.52 10.17 -9.62
C ARG A 451 23.39 11.32 -10.60
N GLU A 452 22.52 11.18 -11.61
CA GLU A 452 22.32 12.16 -12.68
C GLU A 452 21.11 13.09 -12.45
N ALA A 453 20.42 12.98 -11.31
CA ALA A 453 19.21 13.76 -11.02
C ALA A 453 19.38 15.29 -11.23
N PRO A 454 20.45 15.96 -10.76
CA PRO A 454 20.64 17.39 -11.01
C PRO A 454 20.69 17.73 -12.51
N ALA A 455 21.39 16.91 -13.30
CA ALA A 455 21.53 17.12 -14.73
C ALA A 455 20.22 16.83 -15.48
N LEU A 456 19.47 15.81 -15.06
CA LEU A 456 18.18 15.45 -15.66
C LEU A 456 17.11 16.52 -15.38
N VAL A 457 17.06 17.07 -14.16
CA VAL A 457 16.12 18.16 -13.80
C VAL A 457 16.47 19.47 -14.52
N GLN A 458 17.77 19.77 -14.66
CA GLN A 458 18.19 20.92 -15.46
C GLN A 458 17.78 20.73 -16.93
N ALA A 459 18.05 19.55 -17.51
CA ALA A 459 17.70 19.25 -18.89
C ALA A 459 16.17 19.25 -19.15
N SER A 460 15.36 18.81 -18.19
CA SER A 460 13.90 18.87 -18.33
C SER A 460 13.37 20.30 -18.38
N THR A 461 14.06 21.24 -17.71
CA THR A 461 13.72 22.68 -17.75
C THR A 461 14.15 23.32 -19.08
N ASP A 462 15.32 22.95 -19.59
CA ASP A 462 15.92 23.55 -20.79
C ASP A 462 15.36 22.99 -22.11
N ALA A 463 14.89 21.74 -22.12
CA ALA A 463 14.55 20.99 -23.32
C ALA A 463 13.06 20.61 -23.39
N HIS A 464 12.15 21.57 -23.21
CA HIS A 464 10.72 21.35 -23.44
C HIS A 464 10.42 21.16 -24.94
N ARG A 465 10.57 19.94 -25.45
CA ARG A 465 10.08 19.57 -26.78
C ARG A 465 8.61 19.17 -26.67
N SER A 466 7.71 20.14 -26.65
CA SER A 466 6.31 19.83 -26.95
C SER A 466 6.17 19.68 -28.46
N TYR A 467 5.58 18.58 -28.93
CA TYR A 467 5.23 18.48 -30.36
C TYR A 467 4.08 19.42 -30.73
N PHE A 468 3.36 19.93 -29.72
CA PHE A 468 2.40 21.01 -29.87
C PHE A 468 3.12 22.33 -29.61
N ALA A 469 3.25 23.17 -30.65
CA ALA A 469 3.56 24.57 -30.38
C ALA A 469 2.47 25.08 -29.41
N PRO A 470 2.81 25.68 -28.25
CA PRO A 470 1.82 26.48 -27.55
C PRO A 470 1.30 27.44 -28.62
N ASN A 471 -0.01 27.48 -28.83
CA ASN A 471 -0.60 28.54 -29.64
C ASN A 471 -0.01 29.80 -29.06
N SER A 472 0.92 30.44 -29.77
CA SER A 472 1.41 31.75 -29.40
C SER A 472 0.17 32.60 -29.46
N ALA A 473 -0.48 32.78 -28.31
CA ALA A 473 -1.51 33.77 -28.13
C ALA A 473 -0.90 35.01 -28.75
N SER A 474 -1.50 35.43 -29.86
CA SER A 474 -1.04 36.60 -30.55
C SER A 474 -0.89 37.67 -29.49
N ASP A 475 0.28 38.28 -29.47
CA ASP A 475 0.59 39.48 -28.74
C ASP A 475 -0.25 40.63 -29.36
N THR A 476 -1.56 40.47 -29.34
CA THR A 476 -2.55 41.48 -29.67
C THR A 476 -2.85 42.14 -28.36
N THR A 477 -1.92 43.02 -27.97
CA THR A 477 -2.30 44.29 -27.38
C THR A 477 -3.53 44.80 -28.13
N ALA A 478 -4.70 44.63 -27.52
CA ALA A 478 -5.96 45.14 -28.02
C ALA A 478 -5.87 46.67 -28.05
N ARG A 479 -5.36 47.20 -29.16
CA ARG A 479 -5.61 48.57 -29.56
C ARG A 479 -7.09 48.67 -29.91
N LEU A 480 -7.86 49.23 -28.98
CA LEU A 480 -9.13 49.86 -29.24
C LEU A 480 -9.02 50.80 -30.46
N ALA A 481 -9.54 50.39 -31.62
CA ALA A 481 -10.10 51.27 -32.65
C ALA A 481 -10.69 50.41 -33.80
N GLY A 482 -11.97 50.61 -34.10
CA GLY A 482 -12.78 49.69 -34.89
C GLY A 482 -12.40 49.47 -36.35
N ALA A 483 -12.83 48.31 -36.87
CA ALA A 483 -13.10 48.06 -38.27
C ALA A 483 -14.13 46.93 -38.41
N LYS A 484 -14.90 47.00 -39.50
CA LYS A 484 -16.18 46.34 -39.75
C LYS A 484 -16.06 44.82 -39.95
N VAL A 485 -17.06 44.10 -39.46
CA VAL A 485 -17.33 42.68 -39.75
C VAL A 485 -17.64 42.52 -41.24
N ASP A 486 -16.86 41.69 -41.94
CA ASP A 486 -17.14 41.24 -43.31
C ASP A 486 -17.92 39.91 -43.27
N SER A 487 -18.99 39.83 -44.05
CA SER A 487 -20.11 38.91 -43.88
C SER A 487 -19.98 37.60 -44.66
N THR A 488 -18.83 36.93 -44.60
CA THR A 488 -18.61 35.66 -45.33
C THR A 488 -17.99 34.53 -44.52
N ASP A 489 -18.23 34.48 -43.21
CA ASP A 489 -17.91 33.30 -42.39
C ASP A 489 -19.20 32.66 -41.83
N PRO A 490 -19.57 31.44 -42.26
CA PRO A 490 -20.73 30.72 -41.73
C PRO A 490 -20.55 30.21 -40.29
N LEU A 491 -19.37 30.33 -39.68
CA LEU A 491 -19.08 29.86 -38.32
C LEU A 491 -19.11 30.95 -37.24
N ALA A 492 -19.25 32.23 -37.63
CA ALA A 492 -19.32 33.36 -36.69
C ALA A 492 -20.66 33.49 -35.93
N VAL A 493 -21.60 32.56 -36.11
CA VAL A 493 -22.95 32.60 -35.51
C VAL A 493 -23.14 31.54 -34.40
N LEU A 494 -22.13 30.71 -34.13
CA LEU A 494 -22.20 29.69 -33.07
C LEU A 494 -21.54 30.10 -31.75
N ASP A 495 -20.90 31.27 -31.68
CA ASP A 495 -20.11 31.68 -30.50
C ASP A 495 -20.91 32.43 -29.42
N HIS A 496 -22.21 32.69 -29.66
CA HIS A 496 -23.08 33.35 -28.68
C HIS A 496 -24.44 32.66 -28.58
N GLY A 497 -24.50 31.60 -27.74
CA GLY A 497 -25.72 30.86 -27.47
C GLY A 497 -25.68 30.08 -26.15
N LYS A 498 -25.87 30.80 -25.04
CA LYS A 498 -26.38 30.35 -23.73
C LYS A 498 -25.99 28.94 -23.23
N VAL A 499 -25.05 28.90 -22.30
CA VAL A 499 -25.07 27.95 -21.18
C VAL A 499 -25.12 28.76 -19.89
N GLU A 500 -26.31 28.85 -19.28
CA GLU A 500 -26.45 29.22 -17.87
C GLU A 500 -26.02 28.01 -17.04
N SER A 501 -24.79 28.04 -16.52
CA SER A 501 -24.38 27.23 -15.37
C SER A 501 -23.79 28.17 -14.33
N SER A 502 -24.66 28.72 -13.48
CA SER A 502 -24.27 29.50 -12.32
C SER A 502 -23.66 28.58 -11.25
N ARG A 503 -22.33 28.47 -11.26
CA ARG A 503 -21.52 28.41 -10.04
C ARG A 503 -20.49 29.53 -10.16
N PRO A 504 -20.27 30.36 -9.13
CA PRO A 504 -19.37 31.48 -9.25
C PRO A 504 -17.94 30.95 -9.41
N GLN A 505 -17.35 31.22 -10.58
CA GLN A 505 -15.91 31.39 -10.69
C GLN A 505 -15.57 32.57 -9.77
N ALA A 506 -14.81 32.32 -8.70
CA ALA A 506 -14.15 33.39 -7.98
C ALA A 506 -13.13 34.02 -8.94
N SER A 507 -13.51 35.15 -9.51
CA SER A 507 -12.63 36.05 -10.23
C SER A 507 -11.61 36.62 -9.25
N ASP A 508 -10.34 36.56 -9.60
CA ASP A 508 -9.19 37.14 -8.90
C ASP A 508 -9.13 38.69 -8.95
N GLU A 509 -10.25 39.36 -9.22
CA GLU A 509 -10.34 40.82 -9.17
C GLU A 509 -11.71 41.24 -8.62
N GLY A 510 -11.73 41.49 -7.31
CA GLY A 510 -12.84 42.10 -6.58
C GLY A 510 -12.34 42.58 -5.22
N ASP A 511 -12.57 43.85 -4.91
CA ASP A 511 -12.17 44.58 -3.69
C ASP A 511 -12.66 43.91 -2.37
N ASP A 512 -12.08 42.78 -1.97
CA ASP A 512 -12.14 42.27 -0.60
C ASP A 512 -10.76 42.47 0.04
N ALA A 513 -10.67 43.39 0.99
CA ALA A 513 -9.47 43.63 1.78
C ALA A 513 -9.21 42.42 2.69
N GLY A 514 -8.51 41.40 2.21
CA GLY A 514 -8.17 40.22 2.99
C GLY A 514 -7.10 39.34 2.34
N GLN A 515 -6.35 38.62 3.16
CA GLN A 515 -5.33 37.65 2.75
C GLN A 515 -5.97 36.27 2.58
N VAL A 516 -5.76 35.65 1.42
CA VAL A 516 -6.16 34.26 1.17
C VAL A 516 -5.09 33.34 1.74
N LEU A 517 -5.46 32.55 2.74
CA LEU A 517 -4.61 31.47 3.23
C LEU A 517 -4.67 30.31 2.24
N ARG A 518 -3.50 29.85 1.79
CA ARG A 518 -3.34 28.78 0.82
C ARG A 518 -2.79 27.52 1.47
N ALA A 519 -3.09 26.37 0.89
CA ALA A 519 -2.59 25.09 1.39
C ALA A 519 -1.05 25.01 1.24
N PRO A 520 -0.29 24.82 2.32
CA PRO A 520 1.18 24.80 2.26
C PRO A 520 1.72 23.54 1.57
N MET A 521 0.89 22.51 1.46
CA MET A 521 1.20 21.26 0.79
C MET A 521 -0.10 20.58 0.35
N GLN A 522 0.00 19.63 -0.56
CA GLN A 522 -1.14 18.79 -0.93
C GLN A 522 -1.54 17.84 0.22
N GLY A 523 -2.84 17.59 0.38
CA GLY A 523 -3.36 16.71 1.42
C GLY A 523 -4.88 16.69 1.45
N ALA A 524 -5.45 15.93 2.36
CA ALA A 524 -6.90 15.92 2.59
C ALA A 524 -7.23 16.59 3.92
N ILE A 525 -8.28 17.41 3.96
CA ILE A 525 -8.71 18.10 5.18
C ILE A 525 -9.27 17.05 6.16
N VAL A 526 -8.71 16.97 7.36
CA VAL A 526 -9.14 16.06 8.43
C VAL A 526 -10.18 16.74 9.31
N SER A 527 -9.87 17.94 9.77
CA SER A 527 -10.73 18.73 10.66
C SER A 527 -10.54 20.23 10.44
N MET A 528 -11.58 20.99 10.80
CA MET A 528 -11.61 22.45 10.78
C MET A 528 -11.77 22.94 12.21
N ASN A 529 -10.91 23.85 12.66
CA ASN A 529 -10.91 24.40 14.01
C ASN A 529 -11.45 25.85 14.06
N VAL A 530 -11.96 26.38 12.95
CA VAL A 530 -12.51 27.74 12.83
C VAL A 530 -13.80 27.77 12.01
N GLU A 531 -14.68 28.70 12.35
CA GLU A 531 -15.93 29.00 11.64
C GLU A 531 -15.87 30.39 10.97
N PRO A 532 -16.73 30.67 9.96
CA PRO A 532 -16.81 32.00 9.37
C PRO A 532 -17.23 33.05 10.43
N SER A 533 -16.50 34.15 10.48
CA SER A 533 -16.57 35.26 11.46
C SER A 533 -15.74 35.09 12.73
N ASP A 534 -14.97 34.02 12.87
CA ASP A 534 -14.05 33.84 14.00
C ASP A 534 -12.85 34.78 13.94
N ALA A 535 -12.42 35.26 15.11
CA ALA A 535 -11.17 35.97 15.28
C ALA A 535 -9.99 34.98 15.33
N VAL A 536 -8.97 35.24 14.52
CA VAL A 536 -7.75 34.45 14.40
C VAL A 536 -6.53 35.34 14.59
N TRP A 537 -5.53 34.87 15.31
CA TRP A 537 -4.25 35.56 15.49
C TRP A 537 -3.13 34.75 14.88
N GLU A 538 -2.05 35.42 14.50
CA GLU A 538 -0.85 34.78 13.95
C GLU A 538 -0.42 33.58 14.84
N GLY A 539 -0.25 32.40 14.22
CA GLY A 539 0.10 31.15 14.89
C GLY A 539 -1.06 30.29 15.40
N LYS A 540 -2.31 30.78 15.38
CA LYS A 540 -3.49 29.96 15.76
C LYS A 540 -3.72 28.87 14.72
N VAL A 541 -3.88 27.61 15.15
CA VAL A 541 -4.21 26.48 14.27
C VAL A 541 -5.63 26.62 13.73
N LEU A 542 -5.78 26.63 12.41
CA LEU A 542 -7.06 26.85 11.73
C LEU A 542 -7.70 25.55 11.25
N LEU A 543 -6.89 24.62 10.74
CA LEU A 543 -7.35 23.32 10.24
C LEU A 543 -6.22 22.30 10.27
N VAL A 544 -6.57 21.01 10.20
CA VAL A 544 -5.63 19.89 10.14
C VAL A 544 -5.77 19.18 8.81
N MET A 545 -4.64 18.91 8.17
CA MET A 545 -4.54 18.22 6.88
C MET A 545 -3.77 16.90 7.02
N ASP A 546 -4.23 15.84 6.37
CA ASP A 546 -3.49 14.59 6.23
C ASP A 546 -2.74 14.59 4.90
N SER A 547 -1.42 14.55 4.98
CA SER A 547 -0.53 14.36 3.83
C SER A 547 0.45 13.24 4.12
N MET A 548 0.60 12.31 3.18
CA MET A 548 1.60 11.23 3.28
C MET A 548 1.53 10.41 4.59
N LYS A 549 0.33 10.20 5.15
CA LYS A 549 0.06 9.48 6.42
C LYS A 549 0.49 10.25 7.69
N MET A 550 0.68 11.55 7.58
CA MET A 550 1.02 12.44 8.68
C MET A 550 -0.01 13.58 8.73
N GLU A 551 -0.44 13.93 9.94
CA GLU A 551 -1.29 15.09 10.17
C GLU A 551 -0.41 16.35 10.26
N HIS A 552 -0.82 17.39 9.55
CA HIS A 552 -0.17 18.69 9.46
C HIS A 552 -1.16 19.76 9.91
N GLU A 553 -0.78 20.53 10.92
CA GLU A 553 -1.54 21.68 11.41
C GLU A 553 -1.24 22.90 10.53
N VAL A 554 -2.28 23.54 10.00
CA VAL A 554 -2.16 24.79 9.24
C VAL A 554 -2.56 25.94 10.15
N ALA A 555 -1.59 26.81 10.47
CA ALA A 555 -1.77 27.96 11.33
C ALA A 555 -2.04 29.26 10.54
N ALA A 556 -2.64 30.24 11.20
CA ALA A 556 -2.84 31.57 10.64
C ALA A 556 -1.51 32.30 10.46
N GLU A 557 -1.24 32.81 9.26
CA GLU A 557 -0.06 33.66 8.97
C GLU A 557 -0.24 35.10 9.47
N THR A 558 -1.50 35.53 9.65
CA THR A 558 -1.85 36.92 9.95
C THR A 558 -3.05 36.98 10.87
N SER A 559 -3.07 37.98 11.74
CA SER A 559 -4.20 38.25 12.63
C SER A 559 -5.36 38.92 11.89
N GLY A 560 -6.59 38.45 12.13
CA GLY A 560 -7.76 38.97 11.47
C GLY A 560 -9.05 38.20 11.77
N ILE A 561 -10.05 38.38 10.91
CA ILE A 561 -11.36 37.71 11.01
C ILE A 561 -11.55 36.80 9.79
N VAL A 562 -11.92 35.53 10.02
CA VAL A 562 -12.24 34.59 8.94
C VAL A 562 -13.51 35.05 8.24
N ARG A 563 -13.44 35.41 6.95
CA ARG A 563 -14.62 35.84 6.18
C ARG A 563 -15.28 34.71 5.43
N ARG A 564 -14.47 33.82 4.86
CA ARG A 564 -14.93 32.74 4.00
C ARG A 564 -14.05 31.53 4.17
N ILE A 565 -14.66 30.35 4.16
CA ILE A 565 -13.99 29.06 4.16
C ILE A 565 -14.38 28.38 2.85
N ASP A 566 -13.40 27.99 2.06
CA ASP A 566 -13.57 27.44 0.71
C ASP A 566 -13.44 25.90 0.66
N VAL A 567 -13.22 25.25 1.81
CA VAL A 567 -12.96 23.80 1.95
C VAL A 567 -13.76 23.17 3.11
N ALA A 568 -14.02 21.86 3.06
CA ALA A 568 -14.68 21.09 4.12
C ALA A 568 -13.88 19.83 4.54
N PRO A 569 -14.11 19.28 5.75
CA PRO A 569 -13.51 18.01 6.16
C PRO A 569 -13.82 16.88 5.16
N GLY A 570 -12.79 16.15 4.74
CA GLY A 570 -12.85 15.13 3.70
C GLY A 570 -12.44 15.61 2.31
N ASP A 571 -12.42 16.93 2.06
CA ASP A 571 -11.99 17.48 0.78
C ASP A 571 -10.50 17.25 0.55
N THR A 572 -10.14 17.00 -0.70
CA THR A 572 -8.75 16.91 -1.14
C THR A 572 -8.31 18.23 -1.73
N VAL A 573 -7.23 18.80 -1.20
CA VAL A 573 -6.65 20.07 -1.63
C VAL A 573 -5.23 19.87 -2.12
N PHE A 574 -4.82 20.69 -3.09
CA PHE A 574 -3.45 20.69 -3.63
C PHE A 574 -2.66 21.86 -3.05
N GLU A 575 -1.34 21.80 -3.15
CA GLU A 575 -0.46 22.93 -2.82
C GLU A 575 -0.98 24.22 -3.50
N ASP A 576 -0.94 25.34 -2.77
CA ASP A 576 -1.45 26.65 -3.17
C ASP A 576 -2.98 26.78 -3.37
N SER A 577 -3.76 25.74 -3.11
CA SER A 577 -5.23 25.83 -3.16
C SER A 577 -5.75 26.81 -2.09
N PRO A 578 -6.71 27.70 -2.42
CA PRO A 578 -7.28 28.61 -1.44
C PRO A 578 -8.06 27.81 -0.37
N LEU A 579 -7.72 28.00 0.90
CA LEU A 579 -8.37 27.35 2.03
C LEU A 579 -9.44 28.24 2.64
N LEU A 580 -9.06 29.47 3.00
CA LEU A 580 -9.91 30.43 3.68
C LEU A 580 -9.41 31.87 3.45
N LEU A 581 -10.30 32.83 3.60
CA LEU A 581 -10.03 34.27 3.48
C LEU A 581 -10.03 34.91 4.87
N ILE A 582 -8.92 35.56 5.23
CA ILE A 582 -8.77 36.32 6.48
C ILE A 582 -8.77 37.82 6.15
N GLU A 583 -9.70 38.58 6.69
CA GLU A 583 -9.63 40.05 6.65
C GLU A 583 -8.74 40.53 7.80
N GLU A 584 -7.66 41.24 7.48
CA GLU A 584 -6.76 41.80 8.48
C GLU A 584 -7.53 42.73 9.43
N ALA A 585 -7.45 42.44 10.72
CA ALA A 585 -8.03 43.24 11.77
C ALA A 585 -7.13 43.16 13.01
N ASP A 586 -7.02 44.28 13.73
CA ASP A 586 -6.42 44.27 15.08
C ASP A 586 -7.35 43.50 16.02
N VAL A 587 -7.16 42.19 16.07
CA VAL A 587 -7.74 41.31 17.08
C VAL A 587 -6.72 41.19 18.20
N ASP A 588 -7.14 41.52 19.43
CA ASP A 588 -6.35 41.20 20.61
C ASP A 588 -6.05 39.70 20.56
N ALA A 589 -4.78 39.33 20.74
CA ALA A 589 -4.40 37.94 20.96
C ALA A 589 -5.25 37.45 22.14
N GLY A 590 -6.36 36.77 21.83
CA GLY A 590 -7.23 36.20 22.82
C GLY A 590 -6.33 35.32 23.65
N SER A 591 -6.31 35.55 24.96
CA SER A 591 -5.74 34.61 25.90
C SER A 591 -6.59 33.34 25.92
N ASP A 592 -6.64 32.63 24.79
CA ASP A 592 -6.72 31.18 24.76
C ASP A 592 -5.30 30.58 24.85
N ASP A 593 -4.33 31.38 25.30
CA ASP A 593 -3.31 30.94 26.26
C ASP A 593 -3.96 30.66 27.65
N ALA A 594 -5.14 30.05 27.65
CA ALA A 594 -5.23 28.82 28.39
C ALA A 594 -4.46 27.80 27.55
N SER A 595 -3.13 27.75 27.72
CA SER A 595 -2.62 26.47 28.16
C SER A 595 -3.51 26.12 29.35
N GLU A 596 -4.62 25.42 29.11
CA GLU A 596 -5.23 24.65 30.17
C GLU A 596 -4.02 23.94 30.73
N GLU A 597 -3.64 24.30 31.96
CA GLU A 597 -2.94 23.34 32.78
C GLU A 597 -3.89 22.15 32.71
N ILE A 598 -3.62 21.24 31.76
CA ILE A 598 -4.40 20.04 31.58
C ILE A 598 -4.15 19.38 32.90
N ASP A 599 -5.14 19.48 33.77
CA ASP A 599 -5.14 18.77 35.02
C ASP A 599 -5.07 17.30 34.61
N LEU A 600 -3.85 16.74 34.64
CA LEU A 600 -3.62 15.36 34.26
C LEU A 600 -4.38 14.42 35.22
N ASP A 601 -4.81 14.94 36.38
CA ASP A 601 -5.66 14.25 37.35
C ASP A 601 -7.17 14.47 37.07
N TYR A 602 -7.56 15.33 36.12
CA TYR A 602 -8.95 15.49 35.70
C TYR A 602 -9.41 14.27 34.91
N ILE A 603 -10.25 13.47 35.55
CA ILE A 603 -10.91 12.34 34.89
C ILE A 603 -12.03 12.87 34.01
N ARG A 604 -11.80 12.85 32.69
CA ARG A 604 -12.81 13.23 31.69
C ARG A 604 -14.09 12.37 31.83
N PRO A 605 -15.28 12.92 31.52
CA PRO A 605 -16.54 12.18 31.67
C PRO A 605 -16.60 10.86 30.89
N ASP A 606 -15.96 10.78 29.72
CA ASP A 606 -15.85 9.58 28.90
C ASP A 606 -14.92 8.52 29.54
N LEU A 607 -13.79 8.96 30.10
CA LEU A 607 -12.88 8.10 30.87
C LEU A 607 -13.56 7.58 32.14
N ALA A 608 -14.27 8.44 32.86
CA ALA A 608 -15.05 8.05 34.03
C ALA A 608 -16.11 6.99 33.69
N GLU A 609 -16.76 7.09 32.53
CA GLU A 609 -17.70 6.06 32.05
C GLU A 609 -16.99 4.72 31.78
N VAL A 610 -15.83 4.75 31.12
CA VAL A 610 -15.03 3.54 30.86
C VAL A 610 -14.55 2.90 32.16
N GLU A 611 -14.04 3.69 33.10
CA GLU A 611 -13.60 3.23 34.41
C GLU A 611 -14.76 2.62 35.20
N ALA A 612 -15.91 3.30 35.26
CA ALA A 612 -17.11 2.77 35.89
C ALA A 612 -17.58 1.46 35.24
N ARG A 613 -17.46 1.35 33.92
CA ARG A 613 -17.84 0.15 33.18
C ARG A 613 -16.89 -1.03 33.46
N ARG A 614 -15.58 -0.77 33.54
CA ARG A 614 -14.56 -1.76 33.90
C ARG A 614 -14.68 -2.19 35.36
N ALA A 615 -14.95 -1.24 36.26
CA ALA A 615 -15.06 -1.45 37.69
C ALA A 615 -16.07 -2.56 38.05
N LYS A 616 -17.19 -2.64 37.32
CA LYS A 616 -18.21 -3.71 37.46
C LYS A 616 -17.66 -5.13 37.28
N GLY A 617 -16.52 -5.29 36.61
CA GLY A 617 -15.85 -6.57 36.42
C GLY A 617 -14.96 -7.01 37.59
N TYR A 618 -14.59 -6.10 38.49
CA TYR A 618 -13.69 -6.37 39.62
C TYR A 618 -14.42 -6.96 40.83
N ASP A 619 -13.69 -7.75 41.62
CA ASP A 619 -14.26 -8.48 42.76
C ASP A 619 -14.84 -7.55 43.83
N GLU A 620 -14.20 -6.39 44.06
CA GLU A 620 -14.68 -5.33 44.96
C GLU A 620 -16.10 -4.85 44.63
N ASN A 621 -16.48 -4.86 43.35
CA ASN A 621 -17.80 -4.45 42.88
C ASN A 621 -18.74 -5.63 42.63
N ARG A 622 -18.34 -6.86 43.05
CA ARG A 622 -19.12 -8.09 42.91
C ARG A 622 -19.22 -8.90 44.22
N PRO A 623 -19.58 -8.28 45.36
CA PRO A 623 -19.52 -8.92 46.69
C PRO A 623 -20.36 -10.20 46.80
N GLU A 624 -21.49 -10.29 46.11
CA GLU A 624 -22.32 -11.50 46.09
C GLU A 624 -21.65 -12.68 45.35
N ALA A 625 -20.88 -12.40 44.30
CA ALA A 625 -20.14 -13.42 43.56
C ALA A 625 -18.94 -13.92 44.38
N VAL A 626 -18.19 -12.99 44.99
CA VAL A 626 -17.07 -13.29 45.90
C VAL A 626 -17.55 -14.13 47.08
N ALA A 627 -18.62 -13.69 47.78
CA ALA A 627 -19.17 -14.43 48.92
C ALA A 627 -19.68 -15.84 48.56
N ARG A 628 -20.08 -16.10 47.30
CA ARG A 628 -20.43 -17.45 46.84
C ARG A 628 -19.20 -18.35 46.72
N ARG A 629 -18.04 -17.82 46.32
CA ARG A 629 -16.77 -18.56 46.26
C ARG A 629 -16.15 -18.76 47.64
N ASP A 630 -16.23 -17.75 48.50
CA ASP A 630 -15.75 -17.85 49.89
C ASP A 630 -16.49 -18.95 50.67
N LYS A 631 -17.81 -19.10 50.45
CA LYS A 631 -18.61 -20.18 51.05
C LYS A 631 -18.14 -21.58 50.69
N THR A 632 -17.53 -21.76 49.52
CA THR A 632 -16.95 -23.04 49.08
C THR A 632 -15.45 -23.12 49.34
N ASN A 633 -14.87 -22.13 50.04
CA ASN A 633 -13.44 -22.00 50.30
C ASN A 633 -12.60 -22.02 49.01
N GLN A 634 -13.12 -21.38 47.96
CA GLN A 634 -12.48 -21.25 46.65
C GLN A 634 -12.15 -19.80 46.37
N ARG A 635 -11.03 -19.55 45.69
CA ARG A 635 -10.66 -18.22 45.18
C ARG A 635 -11.51 -17.83 43.98
N THR A 636 -11.69 -16.55 43.74
CA THR A 636 -12.28 -16.05 42.49
C THR A 636 -11.31 -16.25 41.31
N ALA A 637 -11.82 -16.08 40.09
CA ALA A 637 -10.98 -16.14 38.90
C ALA A 637 -9.93 -15.03 38.86
N ARG A 638 -10.25 -13.82 39.36
CA ARG A 638 -9.29 -12.70 39.44
C ARG A 638 -8.22 -12.93 40.50
N GLN A 639 -8.60 -13.39 41.70
CA GLN A 639 -7.64 -13.76 42.75
C GLN A 639 -6.63 -14.80 42.27
N ASN A 640 -7.04 -15.77 41.43
CA ASN A 640 -6.11 -16.75 40.86
C ASN A 640 -5.15 -16.15 39.82
N VAL A 641 -5.62 -15.16 39.04
CA VAL A 641 -4.78 -14.48 38.05
C VAL A 641 -3.80 -13.55 38.76
N GLU A 642 -4.28 -12.75 39.72
CA GLU A 642 -3.48 -11.82 40.53
C GLU A 642 -2.42 -12.54 41.37
N ASP A 643 -2.71 -13.74 41.89
CA ASP A 643 -1.71 -14.54 42.63
C ASP A 643 -0.65 -15.19 41.72
N LEU A 644 -0.95 -15.33 40.42
CA LEU A 644 -0.05 -15.95 39.45
C LEU A 644 0.89 -14.93 38.80
N VAL A 645 0.34 -13.79 38.37
CA VAL A 645 1.07 -12.76 37.61
C VAL A 645 1.75 -11.77 38.54
N ASP A 646 2.89 -11.23 38.10
CA ASP A 646 3.58 -10.18 38.86
C ASP A 646 2.72 -8.90 38.94
N ASP A 647 2.78 -8.21 40.09
CA ASP A 647 1.93 -7.06 40.40
C ASP A 647 2.02 -5.97 39.30
N GLY A 648 0.86 -5.57 38.77
CA GLY A 648 0.75 -4.51 37.76
C GLY A 648 1.05 -4.95 36.32
N THR A 649 1.41 -6.22 36.08
CA THR A 649 1.78 -6.68 34.73
C THR A 649 0.60 -7.22 33.90
N PHE A 650 -0.54 -7.52 34.53
CA PHE A 650 -1.66 -8.15 33.84
C PHE A 650 -2.48 -7.17 32.98
N ILE A 651 -2.38 -7.34 31.66
CA ILE A 651 -3.13 -6.61 30.65
C ILE A 651 -4.30 -7.48 30.18
N GLU A 652 -5.49 -7.23 30.76
CA GLU A 652 -6.69 -8.00 30.44
C GLU A 652 -7.25 -7.66 29.05
N TYR A 653 -7.46 -8.69 28.22
CA TYR A 653 -8.07 -8.54 26.90
C TYR A 653 -9.59 -8.57 27.00
N GLY A 654 -10.30 -7.58 26.47
CA GLY A 654 -11.77 -7.57 26.44
C GLY A 654 -12.47 -7.77 27.81
N PRO A 655 -12.16 -6.95 28.84
CA PRO A 655 -12.81 -7.04 30.16
C PRO A 655 -14.31 -6.71 30.13
N MET A 656 -14.75 -5.88 29.17
CA MET A 656 -16.14 -5.40 29.05
C MET A 656 -17.04 -6.29 28.17
N VAL A 657 -16.54 -7.44 27.72
CA VAL A 657 -17.30 -8.40 26.93
C VAL A 657 -18.46 -8.96 27.76
N ILE A 658 -19.64 -9.12 27.14
CA ILE A 658 -20.85 -9.67 27.75
C ILE A 658 -21.34 -10.91 27.01
N ALA A 659 -22.17 -11.71 27.68
CA ALA A 659 -22.75 -12.90 27.06
C ALA A 659 -23.65 -12.58 25.86
N ALA A 660 -23.66 -13.46 24.86
CA ALA A 660 -24.43 -13.35 23.63
C ALA A 660 -25.93 -13.68 23.83
N ARG A 661 -26.60 -12.94 24.73
CA ARG A 661 -27.98 -13.19 25.17
C ARG A 661 -28.89 -11.97 25.06
N ARG A 662 -28.57 -11.03 24.17
CA ARG A 662 -29.28 -9.74 24.05
C ARG A 662 -30.74 -9.90 23.64
N ARG A 663 -31.12 -11.01 23.00
CA ARG A 663 -32.53 -11.30 22.67
C ARG A 663 -33.37 -11.72 23.88
N ARG A 664 -32.76 -12.13 24.99
CA ARG A 664 -33.46 -12.63 26.20
C ARG A 664 -33.23 -11.80 27.45
N THR A 665 -32.14 -11.06 27.50
CA THR A 665 -31.72 -10.32 28.69
C THR A 665 -31.38 -8.88 28.30
N PRO A 666 -31.96 -7.87 28.98
CA PRO A 666 -31.60 -6.47 28.75
C PRO A 666 -30.10 -6.23 28.89
N LEU A 667 -29.61 -5.21 28.17
CA LEU A 667 -28.18 -4.93 28.11
C LEU A 667 -27.59 -4.66 29.50
N ASP A 668 -28.23 -3.81 30.32
CA ASP A 668 -27.73 -3.46 31.66
C ASP A 668 -27.62 -4.68 32.58
N GLU A 669 -28.56 -5.62 32.48
CA GLU A 669 -28.47 -6.87 33.25
C GLU A 669 -27.32 -7.76 32.76
N LEU A 670 -27.04 -7.81 31.45
CA LEU A 670 -25.88 -8.53 30.92
C LEU A 670 -24.56 -7.90 31.34
N ILE A 671 -24.53 -6.56 31.34
CA ILE A 671 -23.41 -5.73 31.79
C ILE A 671 -23.01 -6.10 33.23
N ASP A 672 -23.99 -6.31 34.11
CA ASP A 672 -23.78 -6.57 35.53
C ASP A 672 -23.55 -8.06 35.83
N ARG A 673 -24.27 -8.96 35.14
CA ARG A 673 -24.29 -10.39 35.46
C ARG A 673 -23.33 -11.25 34.63
N THR A 674 -22.84 -10.73 33.51
CA THR A 674 -21.98 -11.49 32.59
C THR A 674 -20.67 -10.79 32.24
N PRO A 675 -19.92 -10.25 33.22
CA PRO A 675 -18.65 -9.58 32.95
C PRO A 675 -17.65 -10.54 32.29
N ALA A 676 -16.88 -10.00 31.35
CA ALA A 676 -15.92 -10.71 30.50
C ALA A 676 -16.46 -11.98 29.80
N ASP A 677 -17.79 -12.12 29.69
CA ASP A 677 -18.48 -13.35 29.33
C ASP A 677 -18.01 -14.60 30.11
N GLY A 678 -17.54 -14.40 31.36
CA GLY A 678 -17.05 -15.46 32.23
C GLY A 678 -15.67 -16.02 31.86
N LEU A 679 -14.87 -15.32 31.05
CA LEU A 679 -13.47 -15.67 30.81
C LEU A 679 -12.60 -14.43 31.02
N ILE A 680 -11.81 -14.43 32.09
CA ILE A 680 -10.74 -13.44 32.31
C ILE A 680 -9.51 -13.96 31.57
N GLY A 681 -8.87 -13.12 30.76
CA GLY A 681 -7.72 -13.56 29.98
C GLY A 681 -6.97 -12.40 29.37
N GLY A 682 -5.66 -12.53 29.32
CA GLY A 682 -4.75 -11.45 28.98
C GLY A 682 -3.30 -11.89 29.04
N ILE A 683 -2.40 -10.91 28.93
CA ILE A 683 -0.94 -11.12 29.00
C ILE A 683 -0.47 -10.61 30.36
N GLY A 684 0.43 -11.32 31.00
CA GLY A 684 1.11 -10.88 32.22
C GLY A 684 2.48 -11.51 32.32
N GLU A 685 3.26 -11.09 33.32
CA GLU A 685 4.56 -11.69 33.61
C GLU A 685 4.45 -12.67 34.77
N VAL A 686 5.22 -13.75 34.73
CA VAL A 686 5.33 -14.72 35.83
C VAL A 686 6.80 -14.90 36.16
N ASN A 687 7.17 -14.55 37.39
CA ASN A 687 8.56 -14.55 37.87
C ASN A 687 9.48 -13.56 37.12
N GLY A 688 8.99 -12.37 36.76
CA GLY A 688 9.77 -11.29 36.13
C GLY A 688 10.94 -10.79 36.98
N THR A 689 10.98 -11.12 38.28
CA THR A 689 12.17 -10.90 39.12
C THR A 689 13.27 -11.96 38.93
N MET A 690 12.94 -13.11 38.34
CA MET A 690 13.86 -14.23 38.12
C MET A 690 14.33 -14.34 36.65
N PHE A 691 13.56 -13.79 35.70
CA PHE A 691 13.82 -13.88 34.27
C PHE A 691 13.70 -12.51 33.60
N PRO A 692 14.39 -12.29 32.46
CA PRO A 692 14.14 -11.12 31.62
C PRO A 692 12.66 -11.01 31.21
N GLU A 693 12.21 -9.79 30.93
CA GLU A 693 10.80 -9.49 30.59
C GLU A 693 10.27 -10.39 29.46
N GLU A 694 11.08 -10.61 28.42
CA GLU A 694 10.75 -11.47 27.28
C GLU A 694 10.47 -12.93 27.66
N ASP A 695 11.19 -13.46 28.65
CA ASP A 695 11.10 -14.84 29.12
C ASP A 695 10.02 -15.01 30.21
N ALA A 696 9.68 -13.93 30.93
CA ALA A 696 8.66 -13.93 31.98
C ALA A 696 7.24 -13.75 31.41
N ARG A 697 7.09 -13.17 30.21
CA ARG A 697 5.79 -12.94 29.57
C ARG A 697 5.04 -14.26 29.30
N CYS A 698 3.79 -14.31 29.72
CA CYS A 698 2.91 -15.43 29.46
C CYS A 698 1.47 -14.98 29.17
N MET A 699 0.72 -15.86 28.51
CA MET A 699 -0.72 -15.74 28.33
C MET A 699 -1.43 -16.41 29.51
N VAL A 700 -2.22 -15.66 30.26
CA VAL A 700 -3.00 -16.18 31.39
C VAL A 700 -4.48 -16.15 31.06
N MET A 701 -5.19 -17.25 31.31
CA MET A 701 -6.62 -17.38 31.13
C MET A 701 -7.28 -18.07 32.32
N SER A 702 -8.47 -17.62 32.70
CA SER A 702 -9.23 -18.15 33.83
C SER A 702 -10.72 -18.05 33.56
N TYR A 703 -11.41 -19.20 33.55
CA TYR A 703 -12.87 -19.18 33.53
C TYR A 703 -13.43 -18.76 34.89
N ASP A 704 -14.36 -17.81 34.87
CA ASP A 704 -15.06 -17.36 36.06
C ASP A 704 -16.31 -18.21 36.30
N TYR A 705 -16.19 -19.16 37.24
CA TYR A 705 -17.31 -20.03 37.63
C TYR A 705 -18.53 -19.24 38.14
N THR A 706 -18.32 -18.03 38.68
CA THR A 706 -19.42 -17.20 39.20
C THR A 706 -20.31 -16.62 38.09
N VAL A 707 -19.80 -16.61 36.85
CA VAL A 707 -20.50 -16.18 35.64
C VAL A 707 -20.93 -17.40 34.84
N LEU A 708 -22.23 -17.69 34.89
CA LEU A 708 -22.84 -18.78 34.11
C LEU A 708 -22.11 -20.13 34.27
N ALA A 709 -21.64 -20.44 35.48
CA ALA A 709 -20.93 -21.67 35.83
C ALA A 709 -19.64 -21.92 35.02
N GLY A 710 -18.94 -20.85 34.60
CA GLY A 710 -17.71 -20.95 33.82
C GLY A 710 -17.92 -21.60 32.44
N THR A 711 -19.14 -21.55 31.91
CA THR A 711 -19.48 -22.21 30.65
C THR A 711 -18.95 -21.45 29.43
N GLN A 712 -18.62 -22.19 28.38
CA GLN A 712 -18.14 -21.65 27.11
C GLN A 712 -19.33 -21.14 26.29
N GLY A 713 -19.38 -19.82 26.06
CA GLY A 713 -20.37 -19.14 25.23
C GLY A 713 -19.72 -18.53 23.99
N LYS A 714 -20.51 -17.97 23.07
CA LYS A 714 -19.99 -17.43 21.80
C LYS A 714 -18.89 -16.39 22.01
N LYS A 715 -19.07 -15.47 22.97
CA LYS A 715 -18.19 -14.32 23.13
C LYS A 715 -16.90 -14.67 23.85
N ASN A 716 -16.95 -15.49 24.89
CA ASN A 716 -15.74 -16.03 25.50
C ASN A 716 -14.99 -17.00 24.57
N HIS A 717 -15.66 -17.66 23.62
CA HIS A 717 -15.00 -18.45 22.59
C HIS A 717 -14.20 -17.57 21.61
N GLN A 718 -14.80 -16.48 21.12
CA GLN A 718 -14.11 -15.50 20.28
C GLN A 718 -12.90 -14.88 21.00
N LYS A 719 -13.06 -14.58 22.31
CA LYS A 719 -11.96 -14.09 23.15
C LYS A 719 -10.85 -15.12 23.28
N LYS A 720 -11.18 -16.37 23.60
CA LYS A 720 -10.22 -17.49 23.69
C LYS A 720 -9.48 -17.72 22.36
N ASP A 721 -10.18 -17.73 21.23
CA ASP A 721 -9.55 -17.90 19.91
C ASP A 721 -8.58 -16.75 19.58
N ARG A 722 -8.91 -15.51 19.97
CA ARG A 722 -8.00 -14.37 19.82
C ARG A 722 -6.76 -14.50 20.70
N LEU A 723 -6.93 -14.89 21.97
CA LEU A 723 -5.81 -15.09 22.90
C LEU A 723 -4.89 -16.22 22.43
N PHE A 724 -5.44 -17.32 21.90
CA PHE A 724 -4.62 -18.39 21.31
C PHE A 724 -3.81 -17.93 20.10
N ARG A 725 -4.38 -17.15 19.18
CA ARG A 725 -3.62 -16.60 18.04
C ARG A 725 -2.50 -15.68 18.49
N ILE A 726 -2.73 -14.86 19.53
CA ILE A 726 -1.69 -14.00 20.09
C ILE A 726 -0.57 -14.86 20.70
N ALA A 727 -0.92 -15.85 21.51
CA ALA A 727 0.04 -16.76 22.11
C ALA A 727 0.85 -17.54 21.05
N GLU A 728 0.22 -17.97 19.96
CA GLU A 728 0.89 -18.64 18.84
C GLU A 728 1.84 -17.68 18.10
N THR A 729 1.38 -16.47 17.78
CA THR A 729 2.17 -15.47 17.04
C THR A 729 3.39 -15.04 17.85
N TRP A 730 3.22 -14.84 19.15
CA TRP A 730 4.27 -14.34 20.05
C TRP A 730 4.99 -15.47 20.80
N ARG A 731 4.66 -16.74 20.51
CA ARG A 731 5.23 -17.93 21.15
C ARG A 731 5.17 -17.89 22.68
N LEU A 732 4.10 -17.33 23.23
CA LEU A 732 3.92 -17.19 24.67
C LEU A 732 3.50 -18.52 25.32
N PRO A 733 4.08 -18.88 26.47
CA PRO A 733 3.53 -19.95 27.30
C PRO A 733 2.11 -19.59 27.76
N ILE A 734 1.24 -20.59 27.90
CA ILE A 734 -0.16 -20.40 28.29
C ILE A 734 -0.43 -21.06 29.64
N VAL A 735 -0.88 -20.28 30.61
CA VAL A 735 -1.42 -20.79 31.88
C VAL A 735 -2.94 -20.65 31.85
N PHE A 736 -3.65 -21.78 31.86
CA PHE A 736 -5.11 -21.79 31.73
C PHE A 736 -5.79 -22.48 32.93
N PHE A 737 -6.47 -21.69 33.76
CA PHE A 737 -7.40 -22.19 34.78
C PHE A 737 -8.74 -22.60 34.14
N ALA A 738 -8.80 -23.88 33.74
CA ALA A 738 -9.97 -24.47 33.12
C ALA A 738 -11.01 -24.94 34.16
N GLU A 739 -11.83 -24.02 34.67
CA GLU A 739 -12.93 -24.32 35.61
C GLU A 739 -14.31 -23.98 35.01
N GLY A 740 -15.11 -24.98 34.63
CA GLY A 740 -16.43 -24.72 34.04
C GLY A 740 -17.26 -25.95 33.62
N GLY A 741 -18.57 -25.74 33.47
CA GLY A 741 -19.57 -26.81 33.23
C GLY A 741 -19.80 -27.25 31.76
N GLY A 742 -19.02 -26.73 30.79
CA GLY A 742 -19.12 -27.10 29.37
C GLY A 742 -19.71 -26.00 28.46
N GLY A 743 -20.27 -26.40 27.30
CA GLY A 743 -20.83 -25.49 26.29
C GLY A 743 -22.17 -24.88 26.71
N ARG A 744 -22.43 -23.64 26.28
CA ARG A 744 -23.58 -22.84 26.73
C ARG A 744 -24.74 -22.83 25.72
N PRO A 745 -25.83 -23.60 25.94
CA PRO A 745 -26.97 -23.67 25.00
C PRO A 745 -27.91 -22.44 25.06
N GLY A 746 -27.68 -21.52 26.00
CA GLY A 746 -28.57 -20.38 26.25
C GLY A 746 -28.23 -19.10 25.49
N ASP A 747 -27.23 -19.11 24.61
CA ASP A 747 -26.90 -17.95 23.77
C ASP A 747 -27.95 -17.78 22.66
N THR A 748 -28.38 -16.54 22.44
CA THR A 748 -29.53 -16.25 21.56
C THR A 748 -29.23 -15.27 20.44
N ASP A 749 -28.06 -14.64 20.47
CA ASP A 749 -27.60 -13.76 19.38
C ASP A 749 -27.16 -14.59 18.14
N VAL A 750 -27.30 -15.91 18.16
CA VAL A 750 -27.00 -16.86 17.05
C VAL A 750 -27.94 -18.07 17.04
N GLU A 751 -28.15 -18.65 15.86
CA GLU A 751 -28.67 -20.02 15.71
C GLU A 751 -27.54 -21.03 15.95
N PHE A 752 -27.78 -22.03 16.80
CA PHE A 752 -26.74 -22.90 17.34
C PHE A 752 -26.30 -23.96 16.31
N ALA A 753 -25.13 -23.79 15.70
CA ALA A 753 -24.32 -24.89 15.21
C ALA A 753 -23.09 -25.00 16.11
N ALA A 754 -22.81 -26.19 16.62
CA ALA A 754 -21.61 -26.44 17.42
C ALA A 754 -20.36 -26.20 16.54
N ASN A 755 -19.84 -24.98 16.53
CA ASN A 755 -18.66 -24.57 15.76
C ASN A 755 -17.39 -25.21 16.35
N LEU A 756 -17.25 -26.51 16.16
CA LEU A 756 -16.10 -27.32 16.57
C LEU A 756 -14.86 -27.08 15.68
N HIS A 757 -14.98 -26.32 14.59
CA HIS A 757 -13.87 -25.92 13.73
C HIS A 757 -13.29 -24.56 14.15
N THR A 758 -12.74 -24.50 15.37
CA THR A 758 -12.06 -23.30 15.88
C THR A 758 -10.76 -23.71 16.59
N PRO A 759 -9.76 -22.82 16.69
CA PRO A 759 -8.48 -23.13 17.33
C PRO A 759 -8.64 -23.79 18.71
N ALA A 760 -9.63 -23.37 19.49
CA ALA A 760 -9.84 -23.96 20.81
C ALA A 760 -10.20 -25.46 20.84
N PHE A 761 -10.61 -26.04 19.71
CA PHE A 761 -10.90 -27.48 19.56
C PHE A 761 -9.93 -28.21 18.61
N ASN A 762 -9.09 -27.48 17.88
CA ASN A 762 -8.15 -28.03 16.88
C ASN A 762 -6.67 -27.90 17.27
N LEU A 763 -6.33 -27.20 18.36
CA LEU A 763 -4.96 -27.09 18.88
C LEU A 763 -4.58 -28.34 19.70
N TRP A 764 -4.51 -29.51 19.07
CA TRP A 764 -3.79 -30.71 19.56
C TRP A 764 -3.29 -31.57 18.40
#